data_AF-A0A415PZ63-F1
#
_entry.id   AF-A0A415PZ63-F1
#
_cell.length_a   1.000
_cell.length_b   1.000
_cell.length_c   1.000
_cell.angle_alpha   90.00
_cell.angle_beta   90.00
_cell.angle_gamma   90.00
#
_symmetry.space_group_name_H-M   'P 1'
#
loop_
_entity.id
_entity.type
_entity.pdbx_description
1 polymer ?
#
loop_
_entity_poly.entity_id
_entity_poly.type
_entity_poly.pdbx_seq_one_letter_code
_entity_poly.pdbx_strand_id
1 'polypeptide(L)'
;MKKLLLLTIAIWYLTAGCYSQTDWKSFMSRQDMTWTRLPQTWYEAPFMGNGSMGSYICKEPGKNAIRVDVGNSMVHDHRTDDASIYGRGRLLIGYFLLHPVGEIKSGDLRLDLWNAETTGCIRTTRGEIKLRACVTSESPYILVEAEATAGEKEFTWKFYPENTDSPRQLNAIRKGNKNHLKKDYVSNPAPQLSARNGLNLCWQPLLAGGGTATAWKEIRKENTSTLIVSNAHSFPGTEALQKAETALASLQEADLPVLRKAHREWWHNYYPQSFVSLPDKKMENFYWAQMYKLASATRTGGGLLDNSGPWQVLTPWPNAWWNLNVQLSYWSVYPSNRLELGMPLVDAIGNNLDNLINNVPEPYRKDAAALPVATDFTLTGATVNVPGTEKKAQVGNLTWICHNLWLQYRFSMDESILRNTLYPTLRRAVNFYLPFLTEDKSGKFHLKRTYSPEYGTAEDCNYDIALLRWGCNTLLEASRILSVDDELIPRWKQVAEHLTDYPQDENGMMIGKDVPFSRSHRHYSHLLMFYPLYLLNAEQNGSKELMEKSVEHWHSLPGNILGYTYTGASSLYAAFGEGDKALEKLNGLFARTLRPNTMYMESGPVIETPLSGAQCIHDMLLQSWGGKIRVFPAVPSQWKDVQFKDLRTEGAFLVSAVRKGGKTSFIRIKSLAGEPCILRTDMANPVVKAGNATLTLQKEGEYLLDLKKGESVILTAAGGNIPVINPVGGEGENYFGLK
;
A
#
# COMPACT_ATOMS: atom_id res chain seq x y z
N MET A 1 28.18 -1.04 -31.26
CA MET A 1 27.36 -0.60 -30.11
C MET A 1 26.49 -1.70 -29.49
N LYS A 2 25.80 -2.59 -30.23
CA LYS A 2 25.00 -3.68 -29.63
C LYS A 2 25.80 -4.77 -28.87
N LYS A 3 27.03 -5.08 -29.28
CA LYS A 3 27.91 -6.04 -28.55
C LYS A 3 28.54 -5.47 -27.27
N LEU A 4 28.69 -4.15 -27.16
CA LEU A 4 29.23 -3.50 -25.97
C LEU A 4 28.17 -3.39 -24.85
N LEU A 5 26.89 -3.25 -25.23
CA LEU A 5 25.75 -3.26 -24.32
C LEU A 5 25.47 -4.65 -23.71
N LEU A 6 25.69 -5.72 -24.48
CA LEU A 6 25.59 -7.10 -23.99
C LEU A 6 26.76 -7.47 -23.06
N LEU A 7 27.95 -6.93 -23.30
CA LEU A 7 29.11 -7.13 -22.40
C LEU A 7 28.95 -6.38 -21.07
N THR A 8 28.38 -5.17 -21.06
CA THR A 8 28.13 -4.43 -19.82
C THR A 8 27.01 -5.06 -18.98
N ILE A 9 26.00 -5.68 -19.61
CA ILE A 9 24.99 -6.48 -18.90
C ILE A 9 25.63 -7.75 -18.31
N ALA A 10 26.51 -8.44 -19.04
CA ALA A 10 27.17 -9.66 -18.55
C ALA A 10 28.15 -9.41 -17.38
N ILE A 11 28.88 -8.28 -17.37
CA ILE A 11 29.81 -7.93 -16.29
C ILE A 11 29.08 -7.51 -14.99
N TRP A 12 27.85 -6.96 -15.11
CA TRP A 12 27.00 -6.70 -13.94
C TRP A 12 26.49 -7.99 -13.28
N TYR A 13 26.21 -9.04 -14.06
CA TYR A 13 25.83 -10.35 -13.50
C TYR A 13 26.99 -11.06 -12.80
N LEU A 14 28.23 -10.92 -13.28
CA LEU A 14 29.40 -11.60 -12.71
C LEU A 14 29.86 -11.05 -11.35
N THR A 15 29.56 -9.78 -11.02
CA THR A 15 29.86 -9.22 -9.69
C THR A 15 28.65 -9.22 -8.73
N ALA A 16 27.42 -9.23 -9.26
CA ALA A 16 26.20 -9.40 -8.46
C ALA A 16 25.94 -10.86 -8.04
N GLY A 17 26.47 -11.84 -8.80
CA GLY A 17 26.25 -13.27 -8.56
C GLY A 17 27.00 -13.90 -7.36
N CYS A 18 27.95 -13.20 -6.74
CA CYS A 18 28.79 -13.79 -5.68
C CYS A 18 28.24 -13.65 -4.24
N TYR A 19 27.15 -12.93 -4.00
CA TYR A 19 26.76 -12.52 -2.63
C TYR A 19 25.36 -12.98 -2.18
N SER A 20 24.64 -13.77 -2.98
CA SER A 20 23.33 -14.31 -2.62
C SER A 20 23.07 -15.63 -3.33
N GLN A 21 22.64 -16.65 -2.58
CA GLN A 21 22.31 -17.99 -3.07
C GLN A 21 20.91 -18.42 -2.63
N THR A 22 19.95 -17.49 -2.59
CA THR A 22 18.58 -17.82 -2.20
C THR A 22 17.95 -18.71 -3.29
N ASP A 23 17.68 -19.97 -2.95
CA ASP A 23 16.70 -20.78 -3.68
C ASP A 23 15.32 -20.18 -3.43
N TRP A 24 14.90 -19.28 -4.31
CA TRP A 24 13.64 -18.54 -4.18
C TRP A 24 12.43 -19.45 -4.13
N LYS A 25 12.43 -20.55 -4.91
CA LYS A 25 11.31 -21.48 -4.92
C LYS A 25 11.16 -22.14 -3.55
N SER A 26 12.25 -22.70 -3.00
CA SER A 26 12.22 -23.30 -1.66
C SER A 26 11.89 -22.25 -0.60
N PHE A 27 12.54 -21.08 -0.64
CA PHE A 27 12.33 -20.02 0.33
C PHE A 27 10.87 -19.54 0.37
N MET A 28 10.28 -19.25 -0.79
CA MET A 28 8.91 -18.74 -0.91
C MET A 28 7.87 -19.80 -0.58
N SER A 29 8.13 -21.09 -0.84
CA SER A 29 7.19 -22.16 -0.48
C SER A 29 6.88 -22.23 1.02
N ARG A 30 7.80 -21.78 1.88
CA ARG A 30 7.63 -21.68 3.34
C ARG A 30 6.85 -20.44 3.78
N GLN A 31 6.59 -19.52 2.84
CA GLN A 31 5.82 -18.29 3.02
C GLN A 31 4.37 -18.45 2.53
N ASP A 32 4.07 -19.53 1.80
CA ASP A 32 2.74 -19.81 1.26
C ASP A 32 1.66 -19.79 2.35
N MET A 33 0.46 -19.42 1.93
CA MET A 33 -0.73 -19.54 2.77
C MET A 33 -1.41 -20.88 2.48
N THR A 34 -1.83 -21.59 3.53
CA THR A 34 -2.39 -22.94 3.42
C THR A 34 -3.71 -23.07 4.15
N TRP A 35 -4.66 -23.75 3.52
CA TRP A 35 -5.98 -24.04 4.07
C TRP A 35 -6.18 -25.55 4.15
N THR A 36 -6.41 -26.07 5.35
CA THR A 36 -6.80 -27.47 5.60
C THR A 36 -8.32 -27.65 5.53
N ARG A 37 -9.07 -26.53 5.50
CA ARG A 37 -10.51 -26.46 5.33
C ARG A 37 -10.92 -25.28 4.45
N LEU A 38 -12.03 -25.42 3.75
CA LEU A 38 -12.50 -24.42 2.79
C LEU A 38 -12.85 -23.09 3.50
N PRO A 39 -12.26 -21.96 3.07
CA PRO A 39 -12.64 -20.64 3.56
C PRO A 39 -14.07 -20.32 3.10
N GLN A 40 -14.80 -19.51 3.85
CA GLN A 40 -16.18 -19.14 3.48
C GLN A 40 -16.38 -17.64 3.26
N THR A 41 -15.41 -16.83 3.68
CA THR A 41 -15.51 -15.37 3.60
C THR A 41 -14.33 -14.76 2.87
N TRP A 42 -14.51 -13.52 2.40
CA TRP A 42 -13.42 -12.69 1.86
C TRP A 42 -12.22 -12.58 2.81
N TYR A 43 -12.47 -12.56 4.12
CA TYR A 43 -11.45 -12.49 5.17
C TYR A 43 -10.65 -13.80 5.35
N GLU A 44 -11.11 -14.89 4.76
CA GLU A 44 -10.46 -16.19 4.89
C GLU A 44 -9.89 -16.66 3.57
N ALA A 45 -10.46 -16.24 2.44
CA ALA A 45 -10.16 -16.77 1.12
C ALA A 45 -8.72 -16.50 0.66
N PRO A 46 -8.06 -17.41 -0.07
CA PRO A 46 -6.96 -17.04 -0.93
C PRO A 46 -7.44 -15.99 -1.93
N PHE A 47 -6.57 -15.02 -2.20
CA PHE A 47 -6.82 -13.92 -3.12
C PHE A 47 -5.71 -13.85 -4.15
N MET A 48 -6.03 -13.36 -5.34
CA MET A 48 -5.11 -13.22 -6.47
C MET A 48 -5.39 -11.90 -7.18
N GLY A 49 -4.39 -11.30 -7.81
CA GLY A 49 -4.57 -10.09 -8.60
C GLY A 49 -3.32 -9.73 -9.40
N ASN A 50 -3.52 -8.80 -10.34
CA ASN A 50 -2.47 -8.32 -11.25
C ASN A 50 -2.30 -6.80 -11.23
N GLY A 51 -2.76 -6.12 -10.17
CA GLY A 51 -2.70 -4.67 -10.04
C GLY A 51 -3.95 -3.92 -10.52
N SER A 52 -4.79 -4.58 -11.33
CA SER A 52 -6.07 -4.03 -11.78
C SER A 52 -7.20 -5.03 -11.54
N MET A 53 -7.06 -6.25 -12.03
CA MET A 53 -8.03 -7.32 -11.81
C MET A 53 -7.68 -8.12 -10.57
N GLY A 54 -8.71 -8.68 -9.95
CA GLY A 54 -8.58 -9.50 -8.76
C GLY A 54 -9.63 -10.60 -8.69
N SER A 55 -9.34 -11.61 -7.89
CA SER A 55 -10.26 -12.69 -7.58
C SER A 55 -9.93 -13.25 -6.20
N TYR A 56 -10.92 -13.87 -5.56
CA TYR A 56 -10.73 -14.73 -4.40
C TYR A 56 -11.60 -15.97 -4.54
N ILE A 57 -11.21 -17.06 -3.86
CA ILE A 57 -11.89 -18.36 -3.95
C ILE A 57 -12.35 -18.81 -2.57
N CYS A 58 -13.64 -19.10 -2.41
CA CYS A 58 -14.18 -19.62 -1.16
C CYS A 58 -15.35 -20.58 -1.40
N LYS A 59 -15.73 -21.36 -0.38
CA LYS A 59 -17.03 -22.02 -0.36
C LYS A 59 -18.09 -20.96 -0.09
N GLU A 60 -19.04 -20.82 -1.02
CA GLU A 60 -20.11 -19.83 -0.90
C GLU A 60 -20.97 -20.12 0.34
N PRO A 61 -21.13 -19.16 1.27
CA PRO A 61 -21.89 -19.35 2.50
C PRO A 61 -23.32 -19.82 2.22
N GLY A 62 -23.75 -20.86 2.96
CA GLY A 62 -25.10 -21.43 2.83
C GLY A 62 -25.39 -22.15 1.50
N LYS A 63 -24.41 -22.27 0.58
CA LYS A 63 -24.58 -22.98 -0.70
C LYS A 63 -23.61 -24.16 -0.81
N ASN A 64 -24.02 -25.16 -1.60
CA ASN A 64 -23.17 -26.25 -2.06
C ASN A 64 -22.44 -25.81 -3.34
N ALA A 65 -21.53 -24.84 -3.21
CA ALA A 65 -20.81 -24.28 -4.35
C ALA A 65 -19.47 -23.64 -3.93
N ILE A 66 -18.54 -23.57 -4.88
CA ILE A 66 -17.30 -22.80 -4.75
C ILE A 66 -17.44 -21.50 -5.53
N ARG A 67 -17.23 -20.36 -4.87
CA ARG A 67 -17.20 -19.03 -5.46
C ARG A 67 -15.83 -18.73 -6.06
N VAL A 68 -15.84 -18.16 -7.25
CA VAL A 68 -14.71 -17.44 -7.85
C VAL A 68 -15.17 -16.00 -8.10
N ASP A 69 -14.64 -15.06 -7.34
CA ASP A 69 -15.05 -13.66 -7.43
C ASP A 69 -14.43 -12.95 -8.64
N VAL A 70 -15.10 -11.94 -9.18
CA VAL A 70 -14.61 -11.12 -10.29
C VAL A 70 -14.45 -9.69 -9.82
N GLY A 71 -13.19 -9.24 -9.70
CA GLY A 71 -12.83 -7.91 -9.24
C GLY A 71 -12.08 -7.09 -10.29
N ASN A 72 -12.22 -5.77 -10.23
CA ASN A 72 -11.41 -4.81 -10.99
C ASN A 72 -11.34 -3.44 -10.30
N SER A 73 -10.13 -2.94 -10.03
CA SER A 73 -9.80 -1.64 -9.43
C SER A 73 -10.42 -0.44 -10.15
N MET A 74 -10.69 -0.55 -11.45
CA MET A 74 -11.22 0.55 -12.26
C MET A 74 -12.74 0.66 -12.23
N VAL A 75 -13.47 -0.28 -11.61
CA VAL A 75 -14.93 -0.25 -11.60
C VAL A 75 -15.45 0.67 -10.51
N HIS A 76 -16.00 1.81 -10.92
CA HIS A 76 -16.59 2.83 -10.05
C HIS A 76 -17.75 3.55 -10.75
N ASP A 77 -18.51 4.29 -9.97
CA ASP A 77 -19.61 5.13 -10.42
C ASP A 77 -19.12 6.53 -10.84
N HIS A 78 -19.90 7.24 -11.65
CA HIS A 78 -19.50 8.48 -12.33
C HIS A 78 -20.55 9.60 -12.23
N ARG A 79 -21.52 9.50 -11.30
CA ARG A 79 -22.57 10.53 -11.15
C ARG A 79 -21.95 11.92 -10.98
N THR A 80 -22.44 12.88 -11.75
CA THR A 80 -21.97 14.28 -11.72
C THR A 80 -22.81 15.16 -10.79
N ASP A 81 -24.05 14.76 -10.53
CA ASP A 81 -24.99 15.38 -9.59
C ASP A 81 -24.77 14.95 -8.13
N ASP A 82 -23.93 13.92 -7.90
CA ASP A 82 -23.62 13.39 -6.58
C ASP A 82 -22.12 13.14 -6.40
N ALA A 83 -21.37 14.18 -6.01
CA ALA A 83 -19.95 14.09 -5.68
C ALA A 83 -19.66 13.43 -4.31
N SER A 84 -20.66 12.83 -3.66
CA SER A 84 -20.46 12.10 -2.40
C SER A 84 -19.93 10.69 -2.63
N ILE A 85 -19.58 10.02 -1.53
CA ILE A 85 -19.17 8.61 -1.49
C ILE A 85 -20.26 7.60 -1.91
N TYR A 86 -21.47 8.07 -2.24
CA TYR A 86 -22.52 7.23 -2.83
C TYR A 86 -22.49 7.28 -4.37
N GLY A 87 -22.35 8.46 -4.96
CA GLY A 87 -22.47 8.67 -6.39
C GLY A 87 -21.22 8.37 -7.22
N ARG A 88 -20.05 8.24 -6.57
CA ARG A 88 -18.74 8.04 -7.23
C ARG A 88 -17.88 6.93 -6.61
N GLY A 89 -18.49 6.06 -5.81
CA GLY A 89 -17.78 4.93 -5.18
C GLY A 89 -17.44 3.82 -6.17
N ARG A 90 -16.46 2.99 -5.83
CA ARG A 90 -16.22 1.65 -6.39
C ARG A 90 -17.51 0.83 -6.37
N LEU A 91 -17.72 0.02 -7.41
CA LEU A 91 -18.91 -0.81 -7.55
C LEU A 91 -18.56 -2.31 -7.55
N LEU A 92 -19.56 -3.14 -7.28
CA LEU A 92 -19.44 -4.60 -7.38
C LEU A 92 -19.67 -5.05 -8.82
N ILE A 93 -19.04 -6.16 -9.23
CA ILE A 93 -19.18 -6.73 -10.57
C ILE A 93 -20.05 -7.98 -10.52
N GLY A 94 -19.52 -9.08 -10.01
CA GLY A 94 -20.17 -10.38 -9.99
C GLY A 94 -19.22 -11.49 -9.58
N TYR A 95 -19.70 -12.72 -9.61
CA TYR A 95 -18.92 -13.90 -9.25
C TYR A 95 -19.44 -15.14 -9.99
N PHE A 96 -18.57 -16.14 -10.13
CA PHE A 96 -18.95 -17.47 -10.61
C PHE A 96 -19.16 -18.41 -9.43
N LEU A 97 -20.14 -19.30 -9.56
CA LEU A 97 -20.28 -20.47 -8.71
C LEU A 97 -19.97 -21.73 -9.51
N LEU A 98 -19.05 -22.55 -9.00
CA LEU A 98 -18.89 -23.95 -9.36
C LEU A 98 -19.87 -24.77 -8.52
N HIS A 99 -20.80 -25.44 -9.18
CA HIS A 99 -21.73 -26.38 -8.57
C HIS A 99 -21.25 -27.82 -8.83
N PRO A 100 -20.73 -28.52 -7.81
CA PRO A 100 -20.39 -29.93 -7.93
C PRO A 100 -21.67 -30.77 -8.09
N VAL A 101 -21.50 -31.97 -8.65
CA VAL A 101 -22.55 -33.00 -8.73
C VAL A 101 -22.87 -33.52 -7.34
N GLY A 102 -21.84 -33.78 -6.52
CA GLY A 102 -21.96 -34.22 -5.14
C GLY A 102 -22.06 -33.07 -4.14
N GLU A 103 -22.34 -33.44 -2.89
CA GLU A 103 -22.32 -32.51 -1.77
C GLU A 103 -20.88 -32.31 -1.29
N ILE A 104 -20.43 -31.05 -1.16
CA ILE A 104 -19.11 -30.70 -0.66
C ILE A 104 -18.99 -31.13 0.80
N LYS A 105 -18.00 -31.99 1.09
CA LYS A 105 -17.71 -32.48 2.44
C LYS A 105 -16.50 -31.80 3.06
N SER A 106 -15.47 -31.57 2.27
CA SER A 106 -14.24 -30.91 2.72
C SER A 106 -13.47 -30.36 1.53
N GLY A 107 -12.36 -29.69 1.82
CA GLY A 107 -11.39 -29.34 0.81
C GLY A 107 -10.24 -28.56 1.40
N ASP A 108 -9.12 -28.60 0.70
CA ASP A 108 -7.89 -27.89 1.03
C ASP A 108 -7.53 -26.94 -0.10
N LEU A 109 -6.88 -25.82 0.25
CA LEU A 109 -6.36 -24.84 -0.70
C LEU A 109 -4.94 -24.45 -0.31
N ARG A 110 -4.15 -24.02 -1.29
CA ARG A 110 -2.83 -23.41 -1.10
C ARG A 110 -2.70 -22.23 -2.05
N LEU A 111 -2.29 -21.09 -1.52
CA LEU A 111 -1.85 -19.95 -2.31
C LEU A 111 -0.32 -20.00 -2.38
N ASP A 112 0.18 -20.48 -3.51
CA ASP A 112 1.60 -20.50 -3.85
C ASP A 112 2.03 -19.07 -4.18
N LEU A 113 2.80 -18.45 -3.29
CA LEU A 113 3.23 -17.07 -3.47
C LEU A 113 4.26 -16.95 -4.59
N TRP A 114 5.15 -17.93 -4.75
CA TRP A 114 6.19 -17.89 -5.79
C TRP A 114 5.60 -17.87 -7.19
N ASN A 115 4.58 -18.68 -7.44
CA ASN A 115 3.89 -18.72 -8.73
C ASN A 115 2.64 -17.85 -8.79
N ALA A 116 2.20 -17.27 -7.66
CA ALA A 116 0.95 -16.53 -7.52
C ALA A 116 -0.30 -17.28 -7.96
N GLU A 117 -0.34 -18.59 -7.69
CA GLU A 117 -1.42 -19.50 -8.07
C GLU A 117 -2.12 -20.04 -6.84
N THR A 118 -3.46 -20.04 -6.87
CA THR A 118 -4.25 -20.81 -5.89
C THR A 118 -4.46 -22.21 -6.44
N THR A 119 -4.11 -23.23 -5.66
CA THR A 119 -4.43 -24.64 -5.97
C THR A 119 -5.25 -25.25 -4.85
N GLY A 120 -5.94 -26.35 -5.12
CA GLY A 120 -6.65 -27.07 -4.06
C GLY A 120 -7.46 -28.25 -4.54
N CYS A 121 -8.05 -28.97 -3.59
CA CYS A 121 -8.86 -30.16 -3.85
C CYS A 121 -10.19 -30.07 -3.09
N ILE A 122 -11.29 -29.98 -3.83
CA ILE A 122 -12.65 -30.01 -3.28
C ILE A 122 -13.11 -31.46 -3.24
N ARG A 123 -13.50 -31.95 -2.07
CA ARG A 123 -13.96 -33.33 -1.88
C ARG A 123 -15.46 -33.36 -1.64
N THR A 124 -16.14 -34.21 -2.40
CA THR A 124 -17.59 -34.31 -2.40
C THR A 124 -18.05 -35.75 -2.16
N THR A 125 -19.37 -35.97 -2.09
CA THR A 125 -19.96 -37.32 -2.05
C THR A 125 -19.84 -38.10 -3.36
N ARG A 126 -19.43 -37.46 -4.46
CA ARG A 126 -19.36 -38.05 -5.81
C ARG A 126 -17.94 -38.10 -6.36
N GLY A 127 -16.96 -37.55 -5.63
CA GLY A 127 -15.54 -37.64 -5.94
C GLY A 127 -14.79 -36.36 -5.57
N GLU A 128 -13.83 -35.99 -6.40
CA GLU A 128 -12.99 -34.80 -6.17
C GLU A 128 -13.00 -33.87 -7.38
N ILE A 129 -12.79 -32.58 -7.11
CA ILE A 129 -12.53 -31.52 -8.10
C ILE A 129 -11.26 -30.79 -7.67
N LYS A 130 -10.18 -30.94 -8.44
CA LYS A 130 -8.92 -30.21 -8.25
C LYS A 130 -9.01 -28.86 -8.94
N LEU A 131 -8.59 -27.80 -8.27
CA LEU A 131 -8.60 -26.44 -8.77
C LEU A 131 -7.18 -25.91 -8.94
N ARG A 132 -6.97 -25.13 -10.00
CA ARG A 132 -5.84 -24.22 -10.15
C ARG A 132 -6.35 -22.89 -10.70
N ALA A 133 -6.01 -21.79 -10.04
CA ALA A 133 -6.44 -20.47 -10.45
C ALA A 133 -5.30 -19.45 -10.39
N CYS A 134 -5.36 -18.46 -11.28
CA CYS A 134 -4.54 -17.25 -11.21
C CYS A 134 -5.26 -16.06 -11.87
N VAL A 135 -4.78 -14.86 -11.53
CA VAL A 135 -5.01 -13.65 -12.33
C VAL A 135 -3.73 -13.38 -13.10
N THR A 136 -3.77 -13.45 -14.43
CA THR A 136 -2.56 -13.37 -15.27
C THR A 136 -1.86 -12.02 -15.09
N SER A 137 -0.52 -12.02 -15.04
CA SER A 137 0.27 -10.85 -14.59
C SER A 137 0.22 -9.67 -15.57
N GLU A 138 0.26 -9.96 -16.87
CA GLU A 138 0.41 -8.98 -17.96
C GLU A 138 -0.81 -8.94 -18.88
N SER A 139 -1.77 -9.85 -18.68
CA SER A 139 -2.99 -9.96 -19.47
C SER A 139 -4.22 -9.88 -18.56
N PRO A 140 -5.39 -9.44 -19.07
CA PRO A 140 -6.57 -9.20 -18.25
C PRO A 140 -7.43 -10.46 -18.07
N TYR A 141 -6.85 -11.56 -17.58
CA TYR A 141 -7.58 -12.82 -17.40
C TYR A 141 -7.59 -13.30 -15.95
N ILE A 142 -8.78 -13.69 -15.49
CA ILE A 142 -8.92 -14.66 -14.40
C ILE A 142 -9.04 -16.02 -15.05
N LEU A 143 -8.11 -16.92 -14.72
CA LEU A 143 -8.06 -18.29 -15.23
C LEU A 143 -8.37 -19.25 -14.09
N VAL A 144 -9.32 -20.16 -14.29
CA VAL A 144 -9.62 -21.23 -13.33
C VAL A 144 -9.72 -22.56 -14.07
N GLU A 145 -8.77 -23.44 -13.81
CA GLU A 145 -8.77 -24.84 -14.25
C GLU A 145 -9.39 -25.69 -13.15
N ALA A 146 -10.33 -26.55 -13.53
CA ALA A 146 -10.98 -27.52 -12.68
C ALA A 146 -10.89 -28.91 -13.31
N GLU A 147 -10.24 -29.85 -12.63
CA GLU A 147 -10.13 -31.26 -13.03
C GLU A 147 -10.96 -32.12 -12.07
N ALA A 148 -12.00 -32.76 -12.60
CA ALA A 148 -12.93 -33.57 -11.83
C ALA A 148 -12.63 -35.07 -11.97
N THR A 149 -12.96 -35.84 -10.94
CA THR A 149 -13.09 -37.29 -11.06
C THR A 149 -14.38 -37.68 -11.82
N ALA A 150 -14.50 -38.93 -12.26
CA ALA A 150 -15.60 -39.39 -13.10
C ALA A 150 -17.01 -39.12 -12.56
N GLY A 151 -17.19 -39.16 -11.23
CA GLY A 151 -18.49 -38.87 -10.60
C GLY A 151 -18.83 -37.39 -10.48
N GLU A 152 -17.84 -36.51 -10.71
CA GLU A 152 -17.97 -35.04 -10.65
C GLU A 152 -17.89 -34.37 -12.02
N LYS A 153 -17.60 -35.10 -13.11
CA LYS A 153 -17.35 -34.54 -14.46
C LYS A 153 -18.44 -33.58 -14.99
N GLU A 154 -19.68 -33.71 -14.52
CA GLU A 154 -20.83 -32.90 -14.91
C GLU A 154 -21.04 -31.66 -14.01
N PHE A 155 -20.04 -31.26 -13.20
CA PHE A 155 -20.10 -30.00 -12.46
C PHE A 155 -20.33 -28.82 -13.40
N THR A 156 -20.99 -27.76 -12.91
CA THR A 156 -21.35 -26.60 -13.74
C THR A 156 -20.77 -25.30 -13.21
N TRP A 157 -20.52 -24.36 -14.11
CA TRP A 157 -20.22 -22.98 -13.79
C TRP A 157 -21.44 -22.10 -14.06
N LYS A 158 -21.72 -21.17 -13.16
CA LYS A 158 -22.75 -20.15 -13.38
C LYS A 158 -22.29 -18.78 -12.89
N PHE A 159 -22.45 -17.77 -13.72
CA PHE A 159 -22.19 -16.38 -13.36
C PHE A 159 -23.39 -15.74 -12.66
N TYR A 160 -23.11 -14.95 -11.63
CA TYR A 160 -24.08 -14.18 -10.85
C TYR A 160 -23.63 -12.71 -10.84
N PRO A 161 -24.32 -11.82 -11.56
CA PRO A 161 -24.01 -10.40 -11.49
C PRO A 161 -24.42 -9.83 -10.14
N GLU A 162 -23.60 -8.95 -9.59
CA GLU A 162 -23.92 -8.17 -8.39
C GLU A 162 -24.72 -6.93 -8.76
N ASN A 163 -25.39 -6.34 -7.76
CA ASN A 163 -26.03 -5.04 -7.92
C ASN A 163 -24.95 -3.96 -8.14
N THR A 164 -25.17 -3.09 -9.14
CA THR A 164 -24.32 -1.96 -9.53
C THR A 164 -24.53 -0.70 -8.67
N ASP A 165 -25.23 -0.83 -7.55
CA ASP A 165 -25.42 0.25 -6.58
C ASP A 165 -24.21 0.44 -5.68
N SER A 166 -24.09 1.65 -5.11
CA SER A 166 -23.07 1.99 -4.14
C SER A 166 -22.96 0.92 -3.05
N PRO A 167 -21.78 0.32 -2.83
CA PRO A 167 -21.58 -0.64 -1.76
C PRO A 167 -21.91 -0.06 -0.39
N ARG A 168 -21.78 1.26 -0.20
CA ARG A 168 -22.18 1.94 1.04
C ARG A 168 -23.69 1.88 1.25
N GLN A 169 -24.47 2.16 0.21
CA GLN A 169 -25.93 2.06 0.24
C GLN A 169 -26.38 0.62 0.50
N LEU A 170 -25.85 -0.34 -0.26
CA LEU A 170 -26.17 -1.76 -0.10
C LEU A 170 -25.78 -2.28 1.28
N ASN A 171 -24.62 -1.89 1.80
CA ASN A 171 -24.19 -2.25 3.14
C ASN A 171 -25.08 -1.62 4.24
N ALA A 172 -25.56 -0.39 4.05
CA ALA A 172 -26.49 0.25 4.97
C ALA A 172 -27.83 -0.49 5.02
N ILE A 173 -28.39 -0.87 3.87
CA ILE A 173 -29.60 -1.70 3.76
C ILE A 173 -29.39 -3.03 4.49
N ARG A 174 -28.31 -3.75 4.16
CA ARG A 174 -27.99 -5.05 4.75
C ARG A 174 -27.86 -4.99 6.28
N LYS A 175 -27.26 -3.93 6.82
CA LYS A 175 -27.06 -3.73 8.26
C LYS A 175 -28.22 -3.02 8.97
N GLY A 176 -29.27 -2.60 8.24
CA GLY A 176 -30.34 -1.76 8.80
C GLY A 176 -29.85 -0.40 9.33
N ASN A 177 -28.72 0.11 8.83
CA ASN A 177 -28.11 1.34 9.33
C ASN A 177 -28.72 2.59 8.66
N LYS A 178 -29.68 3.20 9.36
CA LYS A 178 -30.40 4.40 8.88
C LYS A 178 -29.50 5.64 8.69
N ASN A 179 -28.37 5.74 9.40
CA ASN A 179 -27.46 6.88 9.28
C ASN A 179 -26.59 6.82 8.02
N HIS A 180 -26.38 5.62 7.47
CA HIS A 180 -25.63 5.41 6.24
C HIS A 180 -26.54 5.13 5.03
N LEU A 181 -27.86 5.18 5.21
CA LEU A 181 -28.81 5.01 4.14
C LEU A 181 -29.10 6.36 3.49
N LYS A 182 -28.80 6.49 2.20
CA LYS A 182 -29.22 7.64 1.40
C LYS A 182 -30.65 7.38 0.91
N LYS A 183 -31.59 8.26 1.30
CA LYS A 183 -33.05 8.06 1.09
C LYS A 183 -33.48 8.30 -0.36
N ASP A 184 -32.82 9.24 -1.01
CA ASP A 184 -33.04 9.71 -2.37
C ASP A 184 -32.06 9.04 -3.38
N TYR A 185 -31.47 7.91 -2.99
CA TYR A 185 -30.54 7.18 -3.85
C TYR A 185 -31.29 6.52 -5.02
N VAL A 186 -30.86 6.83 -6.25
CA VAL A 186 -31.40 6.24 -7.48
C VAL A 186 -30.48 5.12 -7.96
N SER A 187 -31.01 3.90 -8.08
CA SER A 187 -30.24 2.72 -8.49
C SER A 187 -29.75 2.79 -9.93
N ASN A 188 -28.57 2.21 -10.18
CA ASN A 188 -28.08 1.99 -11.54
C ASN A 188 -28.97 0.96 -12.27
N PRO A 189 -29.02 0.95 -13.62
CA PRO A 189 -29.84 -0.02 -14.33
C PRO A 189 -29.35 -1.45 -14.10
N ALA A 190 -30.28 -2.40 -14.19
CA ALA A 190 -30.01 -3.81 -13.93
C ALA A 190 -28.99 -4.41 -14.91
N PRO A 191 -28.18 -5.38 -14.45
CA PRO A 191 -27.24 -6.10 -15.31
C PRO A 191 -27.97 -6.86 -16.42
N GLN A 192 -27.35 -6.92 -17.60
CA GLN A 192 -27.90 -7.56 -18.80
C GLN A 192 -26.99 -8.70 -19.23
N LEU A 193 -27.52 -9.93 -19.20
CA LEU A 193 -26.82 -11.13 -19.66
C LEU A 193 -27.10 -11.38 -21.14
N SER A 194 -26.08 -11.74 -21.89
CA SER A 194 -26.20 -12.12 -23.30
C SER A 194 -25.12 -13.12 -23.71
N ALA A 195 -25.27 -13.72 -24.88
CA ALA A 195 -24.25 -14.56 -25.49
C ALA A 195 -24.14 -14.24 -26.98
N ARG A 196 -22.92 -14.06 -27.50
CA ARG A 196 -22.64 -13.85 -28.93
C ARG A 196 -21.21 -14.26 -29.25
N ASN A 197 -20.96 -14.68 -30.48
CA ASN A 197 -19.62 -15.06 -30.97
C ASN A 197 -18.90 -16.11 -30.10
N GLY A 198 -19.66 -17.05 -29.50
CA GLY A 198 -19.11 -18.08 -28.61
C GLY A 198 -18.67 -17.57 -27.23
N LEU A 199 -18.97 -16.31 -26.89
CA LEU A 199 -18.70 -15.71 -25.59
C LEU A 199 -20.02 -15.46 -24.84
N ASN A 200 -19.96 -15.61 -23.52
CA ASN A 200 -21.00 -15.13 -22.62
C ASN A 200 -20.61 -13.76 -22.07
N LEU A 201 -21.60 -12.91 -21.85
CA LEU A 201 -21.41 -11.51 -21.51
C LEU A 201 -22.38 -11.06 -20.43
N CYS A 202 -21.88 -10.19 -19.55
CA CYS A 202 -22.69 -9.40 -18.63
C CYS A 202 -22.35 -7.93 -18.83
N TRP A 203 -23.35 -7.13 -19.18
CA TRP A 203 -23.28 -5.67 -19.26
C TRP A 203 -23.90 -5.04 -18.02
N GLN A 204 -23.15 -4.17 -17.36
CA GLN A 204 -23.55 -3.43 -16.16
C GLN A 204 -23.49 -1.91 -16.48
N PRO A 205 -24.55 -1.34 -17.06
CA PRO A 205 -24.60 0.07 -17.41
C PRO A 205 -24.69 0.97 -16.16
N LEU A 206 -24.30 2.23 -16.32
CA LEU A 206 -24.44 3.27 -15.29
C LEU A 206 -25.43 4.36 -15.71
N LEU A 207 -26.08 5.01 -14.74
CA LEU A 207 -26.96 6.17 -14.99
C LEU A 207 -26.22 7.34 -15.65
N ALA A 208 -24.95 7.54 -15.29
CA ALA A 208 -24.12 8.62 -15.81
C ALA A 208 -23.66 8.40 -17.27
N GLY A 209 -23.98 7.24 -17.87
CA GLY A 209 -23.38 6.78 -19.11
C GLY A 209 -22.22 5.82 -18.86
N GLY A 210 -21.85 5.05 -19.89
CA GLY A 210 -20.83 4.00 -19.80
C GLY A 210 -21.25 2.81 -18.94
N GLY A 211 -20.26 2.04 -18.47
CA GLY A 211 -20.50 0.84 -17.67
C GLY A 211 -19.37 -0.17 -17.65
N THR A 212 -19.66 -1.32 -17.05
CA THR A 212 -18.72 -2.44 -16.89
C THR A 212 -19.19 -3.63 -17.70
N ALA A 213 -18.30 -4.25 -18.45
CA ALA A 213 -18.56 -5.50 -19.16
C ALA A 213 -17.71 -6.62 -18.58
N THR A 214 -18.33 -7.77 -18.33
CA THR A 214 -17.63 -9.04 -18.03
C THR A 214 -17.89 -10.01 -19.17
N ALA A 215 -16.84 -10.53 -19.77
CA ALA A 215 -16.90 -11.55 -20.80
C ALA A 215 -16.25 -12.84 -20.27
N TRP A 216 -16.80 -13.99 -20.63
CA TRP A 216 -16.18 -15.28 -20.29
C TRP A 216 -16.48 -16.36 -21.32
N LYS A 217 -15.62 -17.38 -21.31
CA LYS A 217 -15.84 -18.64 -21.99
C LYS A 217 -15.31 -19.80 -21.16
N GLU A 218 -15.83 -20.97 -21.48
CA GLU A 218 -15.46 -22.23 -20.85
C GLU A 218 -14.93 -23.19 -21.92
N ILE A 219 -13.78 -23.80 -21.66
CA ILE A 219 -13.21 -24.85 -22.49
C ILE A 219 -13.31 -26.17 -21.71
N ARG A 220 -14.16 -27.10 -22.15
CA ARG A 220 -14.31 -28.43 -21.53
C ARG A 220 -13.62 -29.50 -22.36
N LYS A 221 -12.84 -30.36 -21.70
CA LYS A 221 -12.20 -31.55 -22.29
C LYS A 221 -12.24 -32.70 -21.30
N GLU A 222 -12.89 -33.80 -21.68
CA GLU A 222 -13.03 -34.99 -20.84
C GLU A 222 -13.53 -34.66 -19.43
N ASN A 223 -12.64 -34.65 -18.44
CA ASN A 223 -12.90 -34.37 -17.05
C ASN A 223 -12.39 -33.00 -16.57
N THR A 224 -11.90 -32.16 -17.50
CA THR A 224 -11.36 -30.83 -17.23
C THR A 224 -12.28 -29.72 -17.77
N SER A 225 -12.37 -28.63 -17.02
CA SER A 225 -12.96 -27.35 -17.45
C SER A 225 -12.00 -26.23 -17.16
N THR A 226 -11.74 -25.38 -18.15
CA THR A 226 -11.01 -24.12 -17.98
C THR A 226 -11.96 -22.96 -18.19
N LEU A 227 -12.25 -22.22 -17.11
CA LEU A 227 -12.98 -20.96 -17.13
C LEU A 227 -12.00 -19.81 -17.35
N ILE A 228 -12.30 -18.96 -18.35
CA ILE A 228 -11.50 -17.79 -18.71
C ILE A 228 -12.41 -16.57 -18.65
N VAL A 229 -12.07 -15.60 -17.80
CA VAL A 229 -12.87 -14.39 -17.57
C VAL A 229 -12.02 -13.15 -17.83
N SER A 230 -12.59 -12.18 -18.55
CA SER A 230 -12.04 -10.84 -18.70
C SER A 230 -13.11 -9.81 -18.35
N ASN A 231 -12.71 -8.65 -17.83
CA ASN A 231 -13.63 -7.54 -17.63
C ASN A 231 -12.99 -6.21 -18.03
N ALA A 232 -13.84 -5.24 -18.34
CA ALA A 232 -13.44 -3.89 -18.70
C ALA A 232 -14.45 -2.88 -18.18
N HIS A 233 -13.99 -1.66 -17.93
CA HIS A 233 -14.80 -0.53 -17.53
C HIS A 233 -14.55 0.64 -18.48
N SER A 234 -15.60 1.37 -18.85
CA SER A 234 -15.50 2.56 -19.70
C SER A 234 -16.51 3.61 -19.29
N PHE A 235 -16.08 4.87 -19.35
CA PHE A 235 -16.90 6.05 -19.15
C PHE A 235 -16.30 7.20 -19.98
N PRO A 236 -17.12 8.08 -20.60
CA PRO A 236 -18.59 8.02 -20.69
C PRO A 236 -19.11 7.04 -21.75
N GLY A 237 -18.24 6.50 -22.59
CA GLY A 237 -18.59 5.57 -23.66
C GLY A 237 -18.82 4.12 -23.19
N THR A 238 -19.27 3.27 -24.11
CA THR A 238 -19.63 1.86 -23.86
C THR A 238 -18.60 0.86 -24.39
N GLU A 239 -17.37 1.33 -24.64
CA GLU A 239 -16.27 0.55 -25.23
C GLU A 239 -15.86 -0.65 -24.37
N ALA A 240 -16.24 -0.68 -23.09
CA ALA A 240 -16.02 -1.83 -22.21
C ALA A 240 -16.52 -3.15 -22.82
N LEU A 241 -17.68 -3.15 -23.50
CA LEU A 241 -18.20 -4.35 -24.16
C LEU A 241 -17.23 -4.88 -25.22
N GLN A 242 -16.83 -3.99 -26.13
CA GLN A 242 -15.89 -4.34 -27.20
C GLN A 242 -14.53 -4.76 -26.63
N LYS A 243 -14.02 -4.07 -25.60
CA LYS A 243 -12.75 -4.39 -24.95
C LYS A 243 -12.77 -5.78 -24.32
N ALA A 244 -13.81 -6.10 -23.54
CA ALA A 244 -13.93 -7.40 -22.87
C ALA A 244 -14.10 -8.55 -23.88
N GLU A 245 -14.85 -8.33 -24.96
CA GLU A 245 -15.00 -9.31 -26.05
C GLU A 245 -13.71 -9.53 -26.82
N THR A 246 -13.05 -8.45 -27.23
CA THR A 246 -11.81 -8.51 -28.02
C THR A 246 -10.71 -9.25 -27.24
N ALA A 247 -10.64 -9.05 -25.93
CA ALA A 247 -9.70 -9.77 -25.07
C ALA A 247 -9.88 -11.29 -25.17
N LEU A 248 -11.11 -11.80 -25.30
CA LEU A 248 -11.36 -13.25 -25.33
C LEU A 248 -11.54 -13.84 -26.73
N ALA A 249 -11.86 -13.03 -27.73
CA ALA A 249 -12.19 -13.49 -29.07
C ALA A 249 -11.03 -14.21 -29.77
N SER A 250 -9.79 -13.71 -29.59
CA SER A 250 -8.61 -14.29 -30.21
C SER A 250 -7.97 -15.42 -29.39
N LEU A 251 -8.22 -15.47 -28.08
CA LEU A 251 -7.54 -16.39 -27.18
C LEU A 251 -7.92 -17.85 -27.49
N GLN A 252 -6.95 -18.72 -27.74
CA GLN A 252 -7.16 -20.15 -27.93
C GLN A 252 -6.63 -20.93 -26.72
N GLU A 253 -7.04 -22.18 -26.59
CA GLU A 253 -6.55 -23.06 -25.53
C GLU A 253 -5.02 -23.23 -25.57
N ALA A 254 -4.45 -23.29 -26.79
CA ALA A 254 -3.01 -23.41 -27.00
C ALA A 254 -2.21 -22.23 -26.43
N ASP A 255 -2.86 -21.09 -26.14
CA ASP A 255 -2.23 -19.91 -25.57
C ASP A 255 -2.13 -19.99 -24.03
N LEU A 256 -2.91 -20.85 -23.37
CA LEU A 256 -2.95 -20.94 -21.89
C LEU A 256 -1.60 -21.27 -21.26
N PRO A 257 -0.79 -22.22 -21.79
CA PRO A 257 0.55 -22.47 -21.26
C PRO A 257 1.48 -21.25 -21.39
N VAL A 258 1.35 -20.46 -22.46
CA VAL A 258 2.13 -19.24 -22.69
C VAL A 258 1.77 -18.18 -21.67
N LEU A 259 0.47 -17.94 -21.45
CA LEU A 259 -0.02 -17.01 -20.43
C LEU A 259 0.45 -17.40 -19.02
N ARG A 260 0.41 -18.69 -18.68
CA ARG A 260 0.88 -19.19 -17.38
C ARG A 260 2.38 -19.01 -17.21
N LYS A 261 3.17 -19.24 -18.27
CA LYS A 261 4.61 -19.02 -18.26
C LYS A 261 4.94 -17.53 -18.02
N ALA A 262 4.35 -16.63 -18.80
CA ALA A 262 4.53 -15.18 -18.62
C ALA A 262 4.09 -14.71 -17.21
N HIS A 263 2.99 -15.27 -16.70
CA HIS A 263 2.53 -15.03 -15.33
C HIS A 263 3.59 -15.38 -14.29
N ARG A 264 4.12 -16.60 -14.33
CA ARG A 264 5.14 -17.05 -13.39
C ARG A 264 6.45 -16.28 -13.54
N GLU A 265 6.90 -16.03 -14.77
CA GLU A 265 8.12 -15.25 -15.04
C GLU A 265 8.04 -13.84 -14.43
N TRP A 266 6.88 -13.18 -14.53
CA TRP A 266 6.68 -11.87 -13.88
C TRP A 266 6.90 -11.95 -12.36
N TRP A 267 6.28 -12.92 -11.68
CA TRP A 267 6.43 -13.09 -10.23
C TRP A 267 7.84 -13.53 -9.83
N HIS A 268 8.47 -14.37 -10.65
CA HIS A 268 9.84 -14.83 -10.43
C HIS A 268 10.86 -13.68 -10.56
N ASN A 269 10.55 -12.65 -11.34
CA ASN A 269 11.34 -11.42 -11.43
C ASN A 269 10.99 -10.40 -10.33
N TYR A 270 9.75 -10.43 -9.81
CA TYR A 270 9.28 -9.52 -8.78
C TYR A 270 9.94 -9.76 -7.42
N TYR A 271 9.97 -10.99 -6.92
CA TYR A 271 10.50 -11.27 -5.59
C TYR A 271 12.00 -10.95 -5.46
N PRO A 272 12.89 -11.29 -6.41
CA PRO A 272 14.32 -11.04 -6.28
C PRO A 272 14.79 -9.57 -6.31
N GLN A 273 13.89 -8.61 -6.55
CA GLN A 273 14.25 -7.18 -6.50
C GLN A 273 14.78 -6.73 -5.13
N SER A 274 14.35 -7.40 -4.04
CA SER A 274 14.88 -7.21 -2.68
C SER A 274 14.61 -8.46 -1.83
N PHE A 275 15.30 -8.58 -0.69
CA PHE A 275 15.16 -9.74 0.20
C PHE A 275 15.13 -9.31 1.65
N VAL A 276 14.29 -9.96 2.45
CA VAL A 276 14.25 -9.84 3.92
C VAL A 276 14.11 -11.25 4.49
N SER A 277 14.93 -11.56 5.49
CA SER A 277 14.78 -12.75 6.30
C SER A 277 14.94 -12.46 7.78
N LEU A 278 13.98 -12.97 8.55
CA LEU A 278 13.82 -12.77 9.99
C LEU A 278 13.86 -14.10 10.72
N PRO A 279 14.32 -14.14 11.98
CA PRO A 279 14.27 -15.36 12.78
C PRO A 279 12.85 -15.63 13.29
N ASP A 280 12.03 -14.59 13.41
CA ASP A 280 10.58 -14.69 13.61
C ASP A 280 9.89 -15.02 12.28
N LYS A 281 9.60 -16.30 12.08
CA LYS A 281 9.01 -16.82 10.85
C LYS A 281 7.55 -16.44 10.63
N LYS A 282 6.83 -16.09 11.70
CA LYS A 282 5.48 -15.53 11.57
C LYS A 282 5.55 -14.13 10.96
N MET A 283 6.48 -13.29 11.42
CA MET A 283 6.70 -11.96 10.86
C MET A 283 7.29 -12.02 9.45
N GLU A 284 8.19 -12.98 9.16
CA GLU A 284 8.71 -13.22 7.82
C GLU A 284 7.60 -13.63 6.83
N ASN A 285 6.77 -14.60 7.20
CA ASN A 285 5.61 -15.02 6.38
C ASN A 285 4.65 -13.85 6.16
N PHE A 286 4.39 -13.04 7.20
CA PHE A 286 3.51 -11.88 7.11
C PHE A 286 4.05 -10.84 6.12
N TYR A 287 5.35 -10.54 6.21
CA TYR A 287 6.04 -9.63 5.30
C TYR A 287 5.89 -10.04 3.84
N TRP A 288 6.19 -11.30 3.52
CA TRP A 288 6.10 -11.78 2.13
C TRP A 288 4.65 -11.88 1.62
N ALA A 289 3.68 -12.15 2.51
CA ALA A 289 2.26 -12.04 2.17
C ALA A 289 1.86 -10.59 1.82
N GLN A 290 2.47 -9.59 2.45
CA GLN A 290 2.21 -8.17 2.13
C GLN A 290 2.87 -7.76 0.81
N MET A 291 4.08 -8.23 0.52
CA MET A 291 4.72 -8.00 -0.79
C MET A 291 3.85 -8.58 -1.91
N TYR A 292 3.38 -9.82 -1.74
CA TYR A 292 2.41 -10.42 -2.65
C TYR A 292 1.15 -9.55 -2.83
N LYS A 293 0.52 -9.15 -1.71
CA LYS A 293 -0.70 -8.34 -1.72
C LYS A 293 -0.51 -7.01 -2.46
N LEU A 294 0.60 -6.32 -2.23
CA LEU A 294 0.92 -5.05 -2.88
C LEU A 294 0.97 -5.21 -4.40
N ALA A 295 1.75 -6.18 -4.89
CA ALA A 295 1.87 -6.49 -6.32
C ALA A 295 0.59 -7.04 -6.95
N SER A 296 -0.30 -7.65 -6.16
CA SER A 296 -1.61 -8.06 -6.66
C SER A 296 -2.62 -6.92 -6.68
N ALA A 297 -2.47 -5.91 -5.83
CA ALA A 297 -3.45 -4.85 -5.64
C ALA A 297 -3.24 -3.61 -6.52
N THR A 298 -1.99 -3.26 -6.83
CA THR A 298 -1.66 -2.12 -7.70
C THR A 298 -0.38 -2.37 -8.51
N ARG A 299 -0.31 -1.83 -9.73
CA ARG A 299 0.84 -1.86 -10.65
C ARG A 299 0.76 -0.66 -11.59
N THR A 300 1.85 -0.31 -12.28
CA THR A 300 1.84 0.65 -13.39
C THR A 300 0.71 0.35 -14.38
N GLY A 301 -0.06 1.37 -14.76
CA GLY A 301 -1.22 1.23 -15.64
C GLY A 301 -2.48 0.68 -14.95
N GLY A 302 -2.41 0.31 -13.68
CA GLY A 302 -3.55 -0.04 -12.84
C GLY A 302 -4.12 1.13 -12.06
N GLY A 303 -5.14 0.84 -11.25
CA GLY A 303 -5.82 1.84 -10.42
C GLY A 303 -5.01 2.27 -9.20
N LEU A 304 -5.35 3.45 -8.66
CA LEU A 304 -4.94 3.89 -7.33
C LEU A 304 -5.29 2.81 -6.28
N LEU A 305 -4.38 2.57 -5.34
CA LEU A 305 -4.61 1.62 -4.26
C LEU A 305 -5.51 2.23 -3.18
N ASP A 306 -6.77 1.80 -3.17
CA ASP A 306 -7.77 2.16 -2.16
C ASP A 306 -7.79 1.15 -0.98
N ASN A 307 -8.87 1.18 -0.19
CA ASN A 307 -9.03 0.33 0.99
C ASN A 307 -9.17 -1.17 0.66
N SER A 308 -9.54 -1.57 -0.56
CA SER A 308 -9.80 -2.98 -0.88
C SER A 308 -9.09 -3.49 -2.14
N GLY A 309 -8.37 -2.61 -2.85
CA GLY A 309 -7.70 -2.93 -4.09
C GLY A 309 -8.71 -3.46 -5.12
N PRO A 310 -8.37 -4.55 -5.84
CA PRO A 310 -9.28 -5.13 -6.82
C PRO A 310 -10.35 -6.04 -6.17
N TRP A 311 -10.26 -6.34 -4.88
CA TRP A 311 -11.14 -7.30 -4.19
C TRP A 311 -12.31 -6.62 -3.48
N GLN A 312 -13.02 -5.75 -4.20
CA GLN A 312 -14.14 -4.99 -3.67
C GLN A 312 -15.28 -5.91 -3.21
N VAL A 313 -15.68 -5.78 -1.95
CA VAL A 313 -16.90 -6.40 -1.41
C VAL A 313 -17.77 -5.34 -0.72
N LEU A 314 -18.97 -5.72 -0.24
CA LEU A 314 -19.85 -4.79 0.47
C LEU A 314 -19.13 -4.12 1.65
N THR A 315 -19.05 -2.79 1.59
CA THR A 315 -18.28 -1.97 2.53
C THR A 315 -18.98 -0.63 2.79
N PRO A 316 -18.87 -0.04 4.00
CA PRO A 316 -19.23 1.36 4.21
C PRO A 316 -18.26 2.34 3.54
N TRP A 317 -17.11 1.85 3.07
CA TRP A 317 -16.01 2.65 2.52
C TRP A 317 -15.65 2.23 1.08
N PRO A 318 -16.44 2.61 0.05
CA PRO A 318 -16.19 2.25 -1.35
C PRO A 318 -15.33 3.23 -2.18
N ASN A 319 -14.65 4.20 -1.60
CA ASN A 319 -13.82 5.23 -2.25
C ASN A 319 -12.31 5.10 -1.90
N ALA A 320 -11.48 6.04 -2.33
CA ALA A 320 -10.17 6.26 -1.73
C ALA A 320 -10.32 7.14 -0.48
N TRP A 321 -9.66 6.79 0.64
CA TRP A 321 -9.64 7.58 1.89
C TRP A 321 -8.29 8.25 2.12
N TRP A 322 -8.30 9.58 2.17
CA TRP A 322 -7.10 10.42 2.15
C TRP A 322 -6.67 10.92 3.52
N ASN A 323 -7.41 10.57 4.56
CA ASN A 323 -7.16 11.01 5.92
C ASN A 323 -6.36 10.00 6.74
N LEU A 324 -5.74 9.00 6.11
CA LEU A 324 -4.73 8.07 6.64
C LEU A 324 -4.47 6.94 5.62
N ASN A 325 -5.54 6.37 5.05
CA ASN A 325 -5.49 5.01 4.50
C ASN A 325 -4.61 4.88 3.25
N VAL A 326 -4.80 5.77 2.25
CA VAL A 326 -3.98 5.71 1.03
C VAL A 326 -2.50 5.91 1.36
N GLN A 327 -2.17 6.82 2.27
CA GLN A 327 -0.78 7.04 2.69
C GLN A 327 -0.14 5.75 3.23
N LEU A 328 -0.85 5.04 4.11
CA LEU A 328 -0.39 3.78 4.71
C LEU A 328 -0.16 2.68 3.67
N SER A 329 -1.05 2.57 2.69
CA SER A 329 -0.99 1.55 1.64
C SER A 329 0.31 1.61 0.84
N TYR A 330 0.85 2.81 0.62
CA TYR A 330 2.00 3.04 -0.24
C TYR A 330 3.36 3.03 0.48
N TRP A 331 3.44 3.20 1.80
CA TRP A 331 4.75 3.38 2.46
C TRP A 331 5.73 2.22 2.22
N SER A 332 5.25 0.97 2.28
CA SER A 332 6.11 -0.20 2.10
C SER A 332 6.70 -0.34 0.69
N VAL A 333 6.14 0.34 -0.32
CA VAL A 333 6.65 0.37 -1.71
C VAL A 333 8.10 0.87 -1.76
N TYR A 334 8.40 1.90 -0.97
CA TYR A 334 9.67 2.61 -1.07
C TYR A 334 10.85 1.78 -0.53
N PRO A 335 10.88 1.36 0.75
CA PRO A 335 12.00 0.60 1.30
C PRO A 335 12.10 -0.82 0.73
N SER A 336 11.01 -1.42 0.24
CA SER A 336 11.04 -2.73 -0.40
C SER A 336 11.63 -2.73 -1.81
N ASN A 337 12.05 -1.57 -2.34
CA ASN A 337 12.63 -1.40 -3.68
C ASN A 337 11.64 -1.73 -4.82
N ARG A 338 10.38 -1.25 -4.71
CA ARG A 338 9.27 -1.59 -5.62
C ARG A 338 8.57 -0.37 -6.20
N LEU A 339 9.35 0.66 -6.53
CA LEU A 339 8.85 2.00 -6.85
C LEU A 339 7.84 2.05 -8.00
N GLU A 340 7.88 1.09 -8.91
CA GLU A 340 6.91 0.96 -10.00
C GLU A 340 5.48 0.81 -9.47
N LEU A 341 5.29 0.16 -8.31
CA LEU A 341 3.97 0.00 -7.68
C LEU A 341 3.46 1.30 -7.05
N GLY A 342 4.33 2.29 -6.85
CA GLY A 342 3.96 3.63 -6.37
C GLY A 342 3.47 4.58 -7.45
N MET A 343 3.73 4.28 -8.73
CA MET A 343 3.40 5.17 -9.85
C MET A 343 1.90 5.47 -10.02
N PRO A 344 0.96 4.54 -9.79
CA PRO A 344 -0.47 4.85 -9.87
C PRO A 344 -0.93 6.00 -8.96
N LEU A 345 -0.26 6.20 -7.81
CA LEU A 345 -0.51 7.36 -6.96
C LEU A 345 -0.02 8.66 -7.60
N VAL A 346 1.20 8.65 -8.16
CA VAL A 346 1.77 9.79 -8.88
C VAL A 346 0.89 10.19 -10.05
N ASP A 347 0.48 9.20 -10.85
CA ASP A 347 -0.37 9.39 -12.01
C ASP A 347 -1.76 9.92 -11.61
N ALA A 348 -2.35 9.37 -10.54
CA ALA A 348 -3.65 9.85 -10.05
C ALA A 348 -3.59 11.33 -9.65
N ILE A 349 -2.57 11.75 -8.88
CA ILE A 349 -2.42 13.16 -8.49
C ILE A 349 -2.11 14.04 -9.71
N GLY A 350 -1.13 13.65 -10.53
CA GLY A 350 -0.66 14.44 -11.67
C GLY A 350 -1.72 14.64 -12.75
N ASN A 351 -2.51 13.62 -13.05
CA ASN A 351 -3.53 13.67 -14.11
C ASN A 351 -4.82 14.36 -13.67
N ASN A 352 -5.00 14.66 -12.39
CA ASN A 352 -6.26 15.19 -11.84
C ASN A 352 -6.08 16.48 -11.03
N LEU A 353 -5.03 17.27 -11.31
CA LEU A 353 -4.78 18.53 -10.60
C LEU A 353 -5.96 19.50 -10.68
N ASP A 354 -6.65 19.58 -11.82
CA ASP A 354 -7.84 20.44 -11.98
C ASP A 354 -8.98 20.03 -11.04
N ASN A 355 -9.18 18.73 -10.82
CA ASN A 355 -10.18 18.24 -9.86
C ASN A 355 -9.80 18.62 -8.42
N LEU A 356 -8.50 18.57 -8.08
CA LEU A 356 -8.00 19.05 -6.78
C LEU A 356 -8.21 20.55 -6.59
N ILE A 357 -8.06 21.37 -7.64
CA ILE A 357 -8.38 22.81 -7.61
C ILE A 357 -9.89 23.01 -7.40
N ASN A 358 -10.73 22.25 -8.10
CA ASN A 358 -12.18 22.36 -8.00
C ASN A 358 -12.74 21.97 -6.61
N ASN A 359 -12.02 21.11 -5.88
CA ASN A 359 -12.34 20.72 -4.51
C ASN A 359 -12.12 21.86 -3.48
N VAL A 360 -11.46 22.96 -3.85
CA VAL A 360 -11.31 24.16 -3.01
C VAL A 360 -12.58 25.03 -3.12
N PRO A 361 -13.03 25.71 -2.05
CA PRO A 361 -14.11 26.71 -2.17
C PRO A 361 -13.76 27.84 -3.13
N GLU A 362 -14.71 28.25 -3.96
CA GLU A 362 -14.52 29.19 -5.06
C GLU A 362 -13.69 30.45 -4.73
N PRO A 363 -13.91 31.15 -3.59
CA PRO A 363 -13.14 32.35 -3.24
C PRO A 363 -11.64 32.13 -3.06
N TYR A 364 -11.21 30.88 -2.84
CA TYR A 364 -9.82 30.52 -2.56
C TYR A 364 -9.15 29.74 -3.70
N ARG A 365 -9.87 29.42 -4.79
CA ARG A 365 -9.40 28.50 -5.86
C ARG A 365 -8.21 28.98 -6.67
N LYS A 366 -8.03 30.31 -6.82
CA LYS A 366 -7.10 30.91 -7.80
C LYS A 366 -5.72 30.26 -7.77
N ASP A 367 -5.17 30.01 -6.59
CA ASP A 367 -3.85 29.41 -6.41
C ASP A 367 -3.82 28.36 -5.29
N ALA A 368 -4.87 27.56 -5.21
CA ALA A 368 -5.01 26.53 -4.18
C ALA A 368 -5.52 25.23 -4.78
N ALA A 369 -5.24 24.13 -4.08
CA ALA A 369 -5.77 22.80 -4.37
C ALA A 369 -6.05 22.12 -3.03
N ALA A 370 -7.06 21.26 -3.00
CA ALA A 370 -7.43 20.52 -1.80
C ALA A 370 -7.88 19.10 -2.14
N LEU A 371 -7.74 18.22 -1.16
CA LEU A 371 -8.16 16.83 -1.25
C LEU A 371 -9.16 16.57 -0.12
N PRO A 372 -10.42 16.27 -0.43
CA PRO A 372 -11.40 15.96 0.61
C PRO A 372 -11.08 14.62 1.28
N VAL A 373 -11.85 14.28 2.31
CA VAL A 373 -11.65 13.03 3.07
C VAL A 373 -11.71 11.78 2.20
N ALA A 374 -12.56 11.78 1.18
CA ALA A 374 -12.70 10.67 0.25
C ALA A 374 -13.04 11.17 -1.17
N THR A 375 -12.53 10.46 -2.17
CA THR A 375 -12.79 10.73 -3.59
C THR A 375 -12.93 9.42 -4.38
N ASP A 376 -13.37 9.52 -5.63
CA ASP A 376 -13.10 8.49 -6.63
C ASP A 376 -11.62 8.52 -7.08
N PHE A 377 -11.31 7.77 -8.14
CA PHE A 377 -9.94 7.66 -8.68
C PHE A 377 -9.57 8.84 -9.58
N THR A 378 -10.53 9.69 -9.97
CA THR A 378 -10.28 10.98 -10.62
C THR A 378 -10.14 12.14 -9.62
N LEU A 379 -10.08 11.83 -8.33
CA LEU A 379 -9.91 12.80 -7.24
C LEU A 379 -11.06 13.82 -7.11
N THR A 380 -12.25 13.45 -7.59
CA THR A 380 -13.45 14.25 -7.42
C THR A 380 -14.13 13.88 -6.11
N GLY A 381 -14.46 14.88 -5.29
CA GLY A 381 -15.20 14.69 -4.05
C GLY A 381 -15.93 15.94 -3.60
N ALA A 382 -16.47 15.92 -2.38
CA ALA A 382 -17.12 17.10 -1.81
C ALA A 382 -16.11 18.23 -1.56
N THR A 383 -16.49 19.47 -1.84
CA THR A 383 -15.66 20.66 -1.55
C THR A 383 -15.20 20.69 -0.09
N VAL A 384 -13.92 20.96 0.13
CA VAL A 384 -13.35 21.09 1.49
C VAL A 384 -13.91 22.33 2.19
N ASN A 385 -14.22 22.22 3.48
CA ASN A 385 -14.75 23.36 4.24
C ASN A 385 -13.66 24.40 4.56
N VAL A 386 -14.09 25.65 4.77
CA VAL A 386 -13.20 26.79 5.04
C VAL A 386 -12.75 26.79 6.52
N PRO A 387 -11.44 26.88 6.82
CA PRO A 387 -10.92 27.07 8.17
C PRO A 387 -11.52 28.27 8.91
N GLY A 388 -11.72 28.11 10.22
CA GLY A 388 -12.32 29.13 11.08
C GLY A 388 -13.85 29.23 11.01
N THR A 389 -14.52 28.34 10.26
CA THR A 389 -16.00 28.24 10.24
C THR A 389 -16.49 27.14 11.19
N GLU A 390 -17.81 27.08 11.44
CA GLU A 390 -18.44 26.02 12.25
C GLU A 390 -18.35 24.62 11.61
N LYS A 391 -18.03 24.52 10.31
CA LYS A 391 -17.92 23.25 9.60
C LYS A 391 -16.54 22.62 9.79
N LYS A 392 -16.48 21.28 9.69
CA LYS A 392 -15.22 20.52 9.79
C LYS A 392 -14.31 20.80 8.59
N ALA A 393 -13.32 21.69 8.77
CA ALA A 393 -12.32 22.04 7.76
C ALA A 393 -11.08 21.13 7.88
N GLN A 394 -11.08 20.02 7.15
CA GLN A 394 -9.96 19.09 7.12
C GLN A 394 -9.06 19.41 5.92
N VAL A 395 -7.99 20.18 6.17
CA VAL A 395 -7.19 20.83 5.11
C VAL A 395 -5.98 19.99 4.71
N GLY A 396 -5.29 19.38 5.67
CA GLY A 396 -4.00 18.73 5.43
C GLY A 396 -3.95 17.49 4.55
N ASN A 397 -5.07 16.93 4.09
CA ASN A 397 -5.04 15.66 3.34
C ASN A 397 -4.19 15.73 2.06
N LEU A 398 -4.24 16.86 1.32
CA LEU A 398 -3.43 17.01 0.10
C LEU A 398 -1.94 17.16 0.43
N THR A 399 -1.61 17.96 1.44
CA THR A 399 -0.22 18.09 1.91
C THR A 399 0.33 16.77 2.44
N TRP A 400 -0.51 15.97 3.10
CA TRP A 400 -0.10 14.67 3.62
C TRP A 400 0.20 13.68 2.49
N ILE A 401 -0.64 13.58 1.46
CA ILE A 401 -0.32 12.70 0.33
C ILE A 401 0.87 13.21 -0.50
N CYS A 402 1.13 14.51 -0.53
CA CYS A 402 2.38 15.05 -1.09
C CYS A 402 3.63 14.50 -0.38
N HIS A 403 3.55 14.09 0.90
CA HIS A 403 4.66 13.39 1.55
C HIS A 403 4.97 12.05 0.87
N ASN A 404 3.95 11.29 0.47
CA ASN A 404 4.16 10.06 -0.31
C ASN A 404 4.79 10.35 -1.69
N LEU A 405 4.41 11.46 -2.35
CA LEU A 405 5.06 11.88 -3.59
C LEU A 405 6.53 12.30 -3.37
N TRP A 406 6.82 12.95 -2.25
CA TRP A 406 8.20 13.27 -1.84
C TRP A 406 9.02 11.99 -1.62
N LEU A 407 8.46 10.99 -0.93
CA LEU A 407 9.11 9.69 -0.77
C LEU A 407 9.33 9.00 -2.12
N GLN A 408 8.35 9.01 -3.02
CA GLN A 408 8.51 8.46 -4.37
C GLN A 408 9.65 9.16 -5.12
N TYR A 409 9.76 10.49 -5.03
CA TYR A 409 10.88 11.24 -5.58
C TYR A 409 12.20 10.87 -4.88
N ARG A 410 12.29 10.94 -3.55
CA ARG A 410 13.57 10.74 -2.83
C ARG A 410 14.12 9.33 -2.96
N PHE A 411 13.27 8.31 -3.07
CA PHE A 411 13.71 6.93 -3.28
C PHE A 411 14.06 6.66 -4.76
N SER A 412 13.40 7.32 -5.72
CA SER A 412 13.73 7.15 -7.15
C SER A 412 14.87 8.06 -7.62
N MET A 413 15.00 9.23 -6.99
CA MET A 413 15.68 10.43 -7.48
C MET A 413 15.22 10.86 -8.88
N ASP A 414 13.97 10.56 -9.25
CA ASP A 414 13.36 10.98 -10.51
C ASP A 414 12.83 12.42 -10.39
N GLU A 415 13.61 13.38 -10.89
CA GLU A 415 13.25 14.80 -10.88
C GLU A 415 11.91 15.09 -11.58
N SER A 416 11.45 14.25 -12.52
CA SER A 416 10.17 14.49 -13.19
C SER A 416 8.99 14.42 -12.22
N ILE A 417 9.05 13.56 -11.22
CA ILE A 417 8.04 13.46 -10.16
C ILE A 417 8.04 14.72 -9.31
N LEU A 418 9.23 15.21 -8.95
CA LEU A 418 9.39 16.44 -8.19
C LEU A 418 8.84 17.64 -8.97
N ARG A 419 9.28 17.80 -10.23
CA ARG A 419 8.99 18.96 -11.09
C ARG A 419 7.54 19.00 -11.57
N ASN A 420 7.01 17.88 -12.05
CA ASN A 420 5.74 17.85 -12.79
C ASN A 420 4.55 17.51 -11.91
N THR A 421 4.75 16.83 -10.78
CA THR A 421 3.64 16.36 -9.93
C THR A 421 3.70 16.96 -8.54
N LEU A 422 4.78 16.73 -7.80
CA LEU A 422 4.87 17.13 -6.40
C LEU A 422 4.91 18.65 -6.24
N TYR A 423 5.84 19.34 -6.90
CA TYR A 423 6.01 20.78 -6.76
C TYR A 423 4.72 21.58 -7.04
N PRO A 424 4.06 21.45 -8.20
CA PRO A 424 2.83 22.20 -8.48
C PRO A 424 1.69 21.84 -7.51
N THR A 425 1.59 20.58 -7.09
CA THR A 425 0.53 20.13 -6.17
C THR A 425 0.78 20.66 -4.75
N LEU A 426 1.99 20.49 -4.22
CA LEU A 426 2.35 20.92 -2.86
C LEU A 426 2.30 22.44 -2.74
N ARG A 427 2.73 23.18 -3.77
CA ARG A 427 2.62 24.64 -3.83
C ARG A 427 1.18 25.08 -3.58
N ARG A 428 0.23 24.53 -4.35
CA ARG A 428 -1.20 24.84 -4.21
C ARG A 428 -1.80 24.35 -2.89
N ALA A 429 -1.35 23.20 -2.38
CA ALA A 429 -1.79 22.68 -1.07
C ALA A 429 -1.36 23.61 0.09
N VAL A 430 -0.10 24.07 0.08
CA VAL A 430 0.43 25.01 1.07
C VAL A 430 -0.27 26.37 0.95
N ASN A 431 -0.49 26.84 -0.27
CA ASN A 431 -1.15 28.12 -0.53
C ASN A 431 -2.58 28.17 -0.02
N PHE A 432 -3.27 27.03 0.05
CA PHE A 432 -4.60 26.97 0.65
C PHE A 432 -4.59 27.36 2.14
N TYR A 433 -3.50 27.12 2.88
CA TYR A 433 -3.41 27.53 4.29
C TYR A 433 -3.20 29.04 4.48
N LEU A 434 -2.49 29.70 3.57
CA LEU A 434 -1.94 31.04 3.78
C LEU A 434 -2.99 32.11 4.14
N PRO A 435 -4.20 32.14 3.54
CA PRO A 435 -5.25 33.11 3.90
C PRO A 435 -5.83 32.92 5.31
N PHE A 436 -5.54 31.78 5.96
CA PHE A 436 -6.09 31.41 7.26
C PHE A 436 -5.06 31.53 8.40
N LEU A 437 -3.87 32.05 8.12
CA LEU A 437 -2.88 32.38 9.12
C LEU A 437 -3.18 33.75 9.74
N THR A 438 -3.06 33.83 11.06
CA THR A 438 -3.12 35.07 11.84
C THR A 438 -1.82 35.26 12.58
N GLU A 439 -1.32 36.49 12.63
CA GLU A 439 -0.09 36.83 13.36
C GLU A 439 -0.45 37.35 14.75
N ASP A 440 0.26 36.88 15.78
CA ASP A 440 0.11 37.38 17.15
C ASP A 440 1.04 38.58 17.43
N LYS A 441 0.98 39.12 18.65
CA LYS A 441 1.83 40.27 19.05
C LYS A 441 3.33 39.94 19.10
N SER A 442 3.70 38.66 19.14
CA SER A 442 5.08 38.19 19.16
C SER A 442 5.63 37.89 17.75
N GLY A 443 4.81 38.07 16.71
CA GLY A 443 5.16 37.77 15.33
C GLY A 443 5.02 36.29 14.97
N LYS A 444 4.35 35.48 15.81
CA LYS A 444 4.09 34.07 15.52
C LYS A 444 2.81 33.91 14.69
N PHE A 445 2.86 33.01 13.71
CA PHE A 445 1.69 32.65 12.93
C PHE A 445 0.91 31.51 13.60
N HIS A 446 -0.38 31.74 13.76
CA HIS A 446 -1.37 30.78 14.22
C HIS A 446 -2.32 30.43 13.08
N LEU A 447 -2.78 29.18 13.07
CA LEU A 447 -3.79 28.71 12.14
C LEU A 447 -5.17 28.76 12.77
N LYS A 448 -6.14 29.33 12.04
CA LYS A 448 -7.55 29.27 12.42
C LYS A 448 -8.02 27.82 12.65
N ARG A 449 -9.17 27.69 13.32
CA ARG A 449 -9.80 26.39 13.60
C ARG A 449 -9.86 25.47 12.37
N THR A 450 -9.18 24.33 12.43
CA THR A 450 -9.25 23.22 11.46
C THR A 450 -9.69 21.94 12.15
N TYR A 451 -9.90 20.86 11.39
CA TYR A 451 -10.37 19.58 11.90
C TYR A 451 -9.27 18.51 11.88
N SER A 452 -8.88 18.05 13.08
CA SER A 452 -8.03 16.87 13.24
C SER A 452 -8.82 15.61 12.86
N PRO A 453 -8.31 14.77 11.93
CA PRO A 453 -9.03 13.63 11.36
C PRO A 453 -9.78 12.78 12.38
N GLU A 454 -11.11 12.84 12.28
CA GLU A 454 -12.06 12.06 13.09
C GLU A 454 -12.02 12.31 14.61
N TYR A 455 -11.27 13.31 15.08
CA TYR A 455 -11.16 13.63 16.51
C TYR A 455 -11.99 14.86 16.88
N GLY A 456 -11.67 16.03 16.31
CA GLY A 456 -12.26 17.30 16.74
C GLY A 456 -11.66 18.51 16.04
N THR A 457 -12.24 19.68 16.31
CA THR A 457 -11.82 20.96 15.74
C THR A 457 -11.04 21.77 16.78
N ALA A 458 -9.88 22.31 16.40
CA ALA A 458 -9.07 23.18 17.26
C ALA A 458 -8.36 24.26 16.42
N GLU A 459 -8.01 25.39 17.02
CA GLU A 459 -6.95 26.25 16.48
C GLU A 459 -5.62 25.50 16.56
N ASP A 460 -4.68 25.83 15.67
CA ASP A 460 -3.33 25.27 15.69
C ASP A 460 -3.33 23.72 15.79
N CYS A 461 -4.22 23.04 15.04
CA CYS A 461 -4.25 21.57 15.03
C CYS A 461 -2.86 21.03 14.69
N ASN A 462 -2.31 20.16 15.53
CA ASN A 462 -0.97 19.58 15.33
C ASN A 462 -0.85 18.85 13.98
N TYR A 463 -1.96 18.26 13.50
CA TYR A 463 -2.06 17.70 12.15
C TYR A 463 -1.69 18.72 11.06
N ASP A 464 -2.34 19.88 11.06
CA ASP A 464 -2.16 20.90 10.03
C ASP A 464 -0.86 21.71 10.26
N ILE A 465 -0.47 22.01 11.50
CA ILE A 465 0.80 22.70 11.81
C ILE A 465 2.00 21.86 11.33
N ALA A 466 1.98 20.54 11.58
CA ALA A 466 3.05 19.65 11.13
C ALA A 466 3.13 19.59 9.60
N LEU A 467 1.99 19.45 8.93
CA LEU A 467 1.93 19.37 7.48
C LEU A 467 2.29 20.70 6.80
N LEU A 468 1.84 21.84 7.33
CA LEU A 468 2.20 23.15 6.81
C LEU A 468 3.70 23.41 6.96
N ARG A 469 4.28 23.12 8.13
CA ARG A 469 5.72 23.25 8.36
C ARG A 469 6.53 22.36 7.43
N TRP A 470 6.14 21.08 7.28
CA TRP A 470 6.76 20.16 6.34
C TRP A 470 6.63 20.65 4.89
N GLY A 471 5.46 21.11 4.50
CA GLY A 471 5.16 21.58 3.15
C GLY A 471 5.99 22.80 2.77
N CYS A 472 6.09 23.81 3.64
CA CYS A 472 6.95 24.98 3.41
C CYS A 472 8.43 24.58 3.29
N ASN A 473 8.95 23.76 4.21
CA ASN A 473 10.34 23.30 4.15
C ASN A 473 10.64 22.50 2.88
N THR A 474 9.72 21.63 2.48
CA THR A 474 9.85 20.81 1.29
C THR A 474 9.78 21.64 0.02
N LEU A 475 8.94 22.69 -0.04
CA LEU A 475 8.91 23.62 -1.17
C LEU A 475 10.21 24.40 -1.30
N LEU A 476 10.77 24.91 -0.19
CA LEU A 476 12.07 25.60 -0.20
C LEU A 476 13.19 24.69 -0.72
N GLU A 477 13.22 23.43 -0.26
CA GLU A 477 14.18 22.45 -0.73
C GLU A 477 13.95 22.07 -2.20
N ALA A 478 12.69 21.88 -2.62
CA ALA A 478 12.35 21.59 -4.01
C ALA A 478 12.70 22.74 -4.95
N SER A 479 12.45 24.00 -4.56
CA SER A 479 12.86 25.18 -5.32
C SER A 479 14.38 25.22 -5.52
N ARG A 480 15.16 24.89 -4.48
CA ARG A 480 16.62 24.78 -4.55
C ARG A 480 17.06 23.68 -5.51
N ILE A 481 16.47 22.49 -5.42
CA ILE A 481 16.79 21.34 -6.27
C ILE A 481 16.46 21.65 -7.74
N LEU A 482 15.28 22.20 -8.01
CA LEU A 482 14.78 22.45 -9.35
C LEU A 482 15.30 23.76 -9.98
N SER A 483 16.00 24.58 -9.19
CA SER A 483 16.38 25.97 -9.53
C SER A 483 15.16 26.82 -9.95
N VAL A 484 14.06 26.72 -9.21
CA VAL A 484 12.83 27.48 -9.45
C VAL A 484 12.81 28.73 -8.57
N ASP A 485 12.64 29.89 -9.19
CA ASP A 485 12.45 31.18 -8.50
C ASP A 485 10.95 31.48 -8.38
N ASP A 486 10.34 31.04 -7.30
CA ASP A 486 8.91 31.23 -7.02
C ASP A 486 8.71 32.47 -6.15
N GLU A 487 7.75 33.33 -6.54
CA GLU A 487 7.44 34.56 -5.82
C GLU A 487 7.01 34.31 -4.35
N LEU A 488 6.57 33.09 -4.02
CA LEU A 488 6.15 32.72 -2.67
C LEU A 488 7.29 32.19 -1.78
N ILE A 489 8.52 32.01 -2.29
CA ILE A 489 9.67 31.56 -1.48
C ILE A 489 9.84 32.41 -0.20
N PRO A 490 9.83 33.76 -0.24
CA PRO A 490 9.93 34.56 0.98
C PRO A 490 8.80 34.29 1.96
N ARG A 491 7.58 34.07 1.47
CA ARG A 491 6.41 33.78 2.31
C ARG A 491 6.52 32.39 2.95
N TRP A 492 6.94 31.37 2.21
CA TRP A 492 7.14 30.03 2.77
C TRP A 492 8.23 30.00 3.83
N LYS A 493 9.33 30.74 3.61
CA LYS A 493 10.38 30.92 4.61
C LYS A 493 9.85 31.58 5.88
N GLN A 494 9.13 32.69 5.72
CA GLN A 494 8.52 33.40 6.86
C GLN A 494 7.59 32.46 7.65
N VAL A 495 6.73 31.70 6.96
CA VAL A 495 5.84 30.73 7.60
C VAL A 495 6.63 29.63 8.33
N ALA A 496 7.62 29.02 7.68
CA ALA A 496 8.42 27.96 8.31
C ALA A 496 9.14 28.43 9.59
N GLU A 497 9.64 29.67 9.61
CA GLU A 497 10.38 30.27 10.74
C GLU A 497 9.46 30.77 11.86
N HIS A 498 8.29 31.31 11.52
CA HIS A 498 7.41 32.02 12.45
C HIS A 498 6.12 31.26 12.80
N LEU A 499 5.82 30.12 12.18
CA LEU A 499 4.69 29.28 12.58
C LEU A 499 4.82 28.86 14.05
N THR A 500 3.72 28.96 14.79
CA THR A 500 3.63 28.57 16.20
C THR A 500 4.15 27.16 16.46
N ASP A 501 4.63 26.92 17.67
CA ASP A 501 5.09 25.60 18.11
C ASP A 501 3.90 24.65 18.27
N TYR A 502 4.20 23.35 18.29
CA TYR A 502 3.18 22.30 18.45
C TYR A 502 2.51 22.40 19.82
N PRO A 503 1.18 22.54 19.92
CA PRO A 503 0.48 22.49 21.20
C PRO A 503 0.74 21.19 21.96
N GLN A 504 1.08 21.33 23.24
CA GLN A 504 1.52 20.26 24.14
C GLN A 504 0.98 20.51 25.56
N ASP A 505 0.77 19.43 26.32
CA ASP A 505 0.40 19.44 27.74
C ASP A 505 1.27 18.46 28.55
N GLU A 506 0.94 18.23 29.82
CA GLU A 506 1.67 17.31 30.68
C GLU A 506 1.71 15.86 30.13
N ASN A 507 0.73 15.46 29.34
CA ASN A 507 0.60 14.13 28.73
C ASN A 507 1.25 14.01 27.34
N GLY A 508 1.81 15.11 26.80
CA GLY A 508 2.51 15.13 25.52
C GLY A 508 1.80 15.97 24.46
N MET A 509 1.77 15.48 23.22
CA MET A 509 1.17 16.21 22.10
C MET A 509 -0.36 16.31 22.21
N MET A 510 -0.88 17.54 22.11
CA MET A 510 -2.32 17.81 22.08
C MET A 510 -2.91 17.65 20.67
N ILE A 511 -4.24 17.71 20.53
CA ILE A 511 -4.89 17.76 19.21
C ILE A 511 -4.62 19.10 18.52
N GLY A 512 -4.71 20.18 19.30
CA GLY A 512 -4.45 21.55 18.92
C GLY A 512 -4.56 22.44 20.15
N LYS A 513 -4.47 23.75 19.97
CA LYS A 513 -4.49 24.72 21.08
C LYS A 513 -5.75 24.53 21.94
N ASP A 514 -5.54 24.40 23.25
CA ASP A 514 -6.57 24.18 24.28
C ASP A 514 -7.45 22.92 24.09
N VAL A 515 -7.06 21.99 23.21
CA VAL A 515 -7.76 20.73 22.96
C VAL A 515 -6.84 19.54 23.23
N PRO A 516 -6.87 18.95 24.44
CA PRO A 516 -6.02 17.81 24.78
C PRO A 516 -6.48 16.52 24.09
N PHE A 517 -5.56 15.54 24.00
CA PHE A 517 -5.93 14.16 23.67
C PHE A 517 -6.56 13.48 24.91
N SER A 518 -7.86 13.68 25.12
CA SER A 518 -8.60 13.24 26.31
C SER A 518 -9.54 12.05 26.10
N ARG A 519 -9.69 11.53 24.87
CA ARG A 519 -10.52 10.34 24.60
C ARG A 519 -9.83 9.38 23.66
N SER A 520 -10.09 8.08 23.83
CA SER A 520 -9.57 7.03 22.97
C SER A 520 -9.93 7.27 21.50
N HIS A 521 -8.93 7.19 20.63
CA HIS A 521 -9.10 7.35 19.18
C HIS A 521 -8.02 6.61 18.42
N ARG A 522 -8.38 6.04 17.27
CA ARG A 522 -7.49 5.20 16.46
C ARG A 522 -6.47 5.99 15.63
N HIS A 523 -6.75 7.25 15.30
CA HIS A 523 -5.85 8.09 14.50
C HIS A 523 -4.75 8.71 15.38
N TYR A 524 -3.56 8.83 14.80
CA TYR A 524 -2.39 9.50 15.38
C TYR A 524 -2.01 10.79 14.63
N SER A 525 -3.00 11.49 14.06
CA SER A 525 -2.80 12.72 13.29
C SER A 525 -2.11 13.83 14.08
N HIS A 526 -2.24 13.82 15.41
CA HIS A 526 -1.57 14.76 16.31
C HIS A 526 -0.09 14.42 16.54
N LEU A 527 0.41 13.31 16.01
CA LEU A 527 1.79 12.83 16.16
C LEU A 527 2.58 12.86 14.84
N LEU A 528 2.05 13.50 13.78
CA LEU A 528 2.68 13.47 12.45
C LEU A 528 4.07 14.12 12.41
N MET A 529 4.34 15.11 13.29
CA MET A 529 5.67 15.71 13.40
C MET A 529 6.74 14.70 13.83
N PHE A 530 6.36 13.65 14.57
CA PHE A 530 7.24 12.55 14.96
C PHE A 530 7.41 11.56 13.82
N TYR A 531 6.29 11.02 13.33
CA TYR A 531 6.27 10.06 12.24
C TYR A 531 5.01 10.26 11.39
N PRO A 532 5.12 10.30 10.05
CA PRO A 532 6.31 9.98 9.26
C PRO A 532 7.16 11.20 8.88
N LEU A 533 6.88 12.41 9.41
CA LEU A 533 7.53 13.64 8.93
C LEU A 533 8.90 13.91 9.55
N TYR A 534 9.19 13.35 10.73
CA TYR A 534 10.45 13.51 11.47
C TYR A 534 10.89 14.97 11.70
N LEU A 535 9.94 15.92 11.70
CA LEU A 535 10.19 17.34 12.02
C LEU A 535 10.64 17.52 13.48
N LEU A 536 10.09 16.69 14.37
CA LEU A 536 10.52 16.53 15.74
C LEU A 536 10.91 15.06 15.92
N ASN A 537 12.18 14.76 16.19
CA ASN A 537 12.71 13.40 16.18
C ASN A 537 13.69 13.17 17.34
N ALA A 538 14.09 11.92 17.55
CA ALA A 538 14.90 11.52 18.71
C ALA A 538 16.34 12.07 18.72
N GLU A 539 16.82 12.69 17.64
CA GLU A 539 18.13 13.34 17.62
C GLU A 539 18.11 14.75 18.25
N GLN A 540 16.92 15.31 18.53
CA GLN A 540 16.75 16.58 19.22
C GLN A 540 16.64 16.39 20.74
N ASN A 541 17.27 17.28 21.51
CA ASN A 541 17.29 17.20 22.98
C ASN A 541 15.87 17.21 23.58
N GLY A 542 15.59 16.27 24.49
CA GLY A 542 14.30 16.13 25.18
C GLY A 542 13.14 15.58 24.32
N SER A 543 13.38 15.36 23.02
CA SER A 543 12.35 14.93 22.08
C SER A 543 11.97 13.47 22.28
N LYS A 544 12.92 12.59 22.62
CA LYS A 544 12.66 11.15 22.82
C LYS A 544 11.66 10.91 23.95
N GLU A 545 11.84 11.57 25.08
CA GLU A 545 10.96 11.46 26.25
C GLU A 545 9.54 11.95 25.91
N LEU A 546 9.44 13.02 25.12
CA LEU A 546 8.16 13.56 24.67
C LEU A 546 7.46 12.62 23.67
N MET A 547 8.19 12.03 22.73
CA MET A 547 7.68 11.02 21.78
C MET A 547 7.12 9.82 22.54
N GLU A 548 7.90 9.27 23.46
CA GLU A 548 7.52 8.10 24.27
C GLU A 548 6.27 8.39 25.10
N LYS A 549 6.26 9.51 25.83
CA LYS A 549 5.12 9.96 26.63
C LYS A 549 3.84 10.13 25.79
N SER A 550 3.96 10.73 24.61
CA SER A 550 2.80 10.95 23.71
C SER A 550 2.22 9.63 23.18
N VAL A 551 3.09 8.67 22.83
CA VAL A 551 2.65 7.34 22.36
C VAL A 551 2.02 6.53 23.49
N GLU A 552 2.63 6.58 24.69
CA GLU A 552 2.10 5.90 25.88
C GLU A 552 0.73 6.46 26.27
N HIS A 553 0.58 7.79 26.31
CA HIS A 553 -0.71 8.43 26.58
C HIS A 553 -1.77 8.05 25.55
N TRP A 554 -1.43 8.09 24.25
CA TRP A 554 -2.34 7.69 23.18
C TRP A 554 -2.85 6.25 23.35
N HIS A 555 -1.97 5.30 23.70
CA HIS A 555 -2.32 3.90 23.92
C HIS A 555 -2.95 3.62 25.29
N SER A 556 -2.81 4.53 26.26
CA SER A 556 -3.36 4.36 27.61
C SER A 556 -4.88 4.45 27.66
N LEU A 557 -5.51 5.17 26.72
CA LEU A 557 -6.95 5.38 26.69
C LEU A 557 -7.68 4.22 25.98
N PRO A 558 -8.39 3.33 26.71
CA PRO A 558 -9.01 2.15 26.11
C PRO A 558 -10.26 2.52 25.29
N GLY A 559 -10.59 1.69 24.30
CA GLY A 559 -11.81 1.83 23.51
C GLY A 559 -11.56 1.72 22.01
N ASN A 560 -11.31 2.84 21.34
CA ASN A 560 -11.17 2.93 19.89
C ASN A 560 -9.72 2.71 19.44
N ILE A 561 -9.07 1.65 19.91
CA ILE A 561 -7.72 1.23 19.53
C ILE A 561 -7.85 0.09 18.52
N LEU A 562 -7.52 0.37 17.25
CA LEU A 562 -7.73 -0.55 16.12
C LEU A 562 -6.41 -0.89 15.42
N GLY A 563 -6.46 -1.53 14.24
CA GLY A 563 -5.29 -2.12 13.60
C GLY A 563 -4.15 -1.12 13.32
N TYR A 564 -4.44 0.00 12.65
CA TYR A 564 -3.40 1.00 12.36
C TYR A 564 -2.93 1.80 13.57
N THR A 565 -3.63 1.72 14.71
CA THR A 565 -3.11 2.24 15.98
C THR A 565 -1.86 1.47 16.41
N TYR A 566 -1.88 0.14 16.21
CA TYR A 566 -0.74 -0.73 16.50
C TYR A 566 0.42 -0.52 15.53
N THR A 567 0.15 -0.40 14.23
CA THR A 567 1.22 -0.16 13.24
C THR A 567 1.82 1.24 13.39
N GLY A 568 0.98 2.27 13.58
CA GLY A 568 1.46 3.64 13.85
C GLY A 568 2.36 3.73 15.07
N ALA A 569 1.98 3.11 16.20
CA ALA A 569 2.83 3.07 17.39
C ALA A 569 4.09 2.23 17.21
N SER A 570 4.01 1.11 16.47
CA SER A 570 5.21 0.32 16.15
C SER A 570 6.24 1.15 15.39
N SER A 571 5.82 1.88 14.36
CA SER A 571 6.70 2.75 13.58
C SER A 571 7.21 3.95 14.39
N LEU A 572 6.38 4.53 15.27
CA LEU A 572 6.81 5.56 16.21
C LEU A 572 7.91 5.03 17.14
N TYR A 573 7.73 3.90 17.82
CA TYR A 573 8.78 3.31 18.68
C TYR A 573 10.06 3.00 17.89
N ALA A 574 9.93 2.49 16.65
CA ALA A 574 11.09 2.28 15.79
C ALA A 574 11.81 3.60 15.44
N ALA A 575 11.07 4.69 15.20
CA ALA A 575 11.62 6.01 14.89
C ALA A 575 12.53 6.59 15.99
N PHE A 576 12.38 6.15 17.24
CA PHE A 576 13.23 6.54 18.36
C PHE A 576 14.02 5.39 19.00
N GLY A 577 14.20 4.28 18.26
CA GLY A 577 15.15 3.22 18.58
C GLY A 577 14.64 2.11 19.52
N GLU A 578 13.35 2.12 19.89
CA GLU A 578 12.77 1.17 20.85
C GLU A 578 12.23 -0.09 20.14
N GLY A 579 13.15 -0.94 19.66
CA GLY A 579 12.80 -2.13 18.86
C GLY A 579 11.89 -3.14 19.57
N ASP A 580 12.09 -3.38 20.86
CA ASP A 580 11.25 -4.32 21.61
C ASP A 580 9.81 -3.81 21.78
N LYS A 581 9.64 -2.51 22.09
CA LYS A 581 8.31 -1.88 22.13
C LYS A 581 7.68 -1.83 20.73
N ALA A 582 8.46 -1.59 19.68
CA ALA A 582 7.98 -1.63 18.31
C ALA A 582 7.38 -3.01 17.96
N LEU A 583 8.09 -4.10 18.27
CA LEU A 583 7.60 -5.45 18.04
C LEU A 583 6.40 -5.82 18.93
N GLU A 584 6.38 -5.37 20.19
CA GLU A 584 5.21 -5.52 21.06
C GLU A 584 3.96 -4.90 20.41
N LYS A 585 4.06 -3.65 19.93
CA LYS A 585 2.93 -2.98 19.26
C LYS A 585 2.55 -3.69 17.97
N LEU A 586 3.51 -4.08 17.14
CA LEU A 586 3.23 -4.83 15.91
C LEU A 586 2.51 -6.16 16.20
N ASN A 587 2.88 -6.88 17.26
CA ASN A 587 2.18 -8.09 17.70
C ASN A 587 0.70 -7.84 18.06
N GLY A 588 0.38 -6.65 18.56
CA GLY A 588 -1.01 -6.23 18.85
C GLY A 588 -1.93 -6.25 17.62
N LEU A 589 -1.40 -5.99 16.41
CA LEU A 589 -2.15 -6.12 15.15
C LEU A 589 -2.67 -7.56 14.94
N PHE A 590 -1.81 -8.55 15.20
CA PHE A 590 -2.12 -9.97 14.97
C PHE A 590 -3.16 -10.51 15.95
N ALA A 591 -3.23 -9.94 17.16
CA ALA A 591 -4.07 -10.45 18.22
C ALA A 591 -5.57 -10.16 18.02
N ARG A 592 -5.93 -9.09 17.29
CA ARG A 592 -7.31 -8.57 17.32
C ARG A 592 -8.02 -8.57 15.97
N THR A 593 -7.32 -8.28 14.88
CA THR A 593 -8.01 -7.78 13.68
C THR A 593 -7.49 -8.33 12.36
N LEU A 594 -6.29 -8.94 12.36
CA LEU A 594 -5.74 -9.60 11.19
C LEU A 594 -6.43 -10.97 10.98
N ARG A 595 -6.82 -11.26 9.75
CA ARG A 595 -7.56 -12.47 9.37
C ARG A 595 -6.61 -13.52 8.78
N PRO A 596 -7.05 -14.79 8.61
CA PRO A 596 -6.17 -15.88 8.16
C PRO A 596 -5.41 -15.60 6.87
N ASN A 597 -6.01 -14.87 5.91
CA ASN A 597 -5.36 -14.47 4.66
C ASN A 597 -4.56 -13.14 4.78
N THR A 598 -4.30 -12.66 6.00
CA THR A 598 -3.68 -11.36 6.31
C THR A 598 -4.48 -10.13 5.90
N MET A 599 -5.73 -10.26 5.45
CA MET A 599 -6.60 -9.10 5.30
C MET A 599 -7.00 -8.56 6.68
N TYR A 600 -7.40 -7.30 6.74
CA TYR A 600 -7.81 -6.65 7.98
C TYR A 600 -9.32 -6.40 7.97
N MET A 601 -9.95 -6.69 9.11
CA MET A 601 -11.38 -6.48 9.31
C MET A 601 -11.61 -5.36 10.31
N GLU A 602 -12.31 -4.32 9.87
CA GLU A 602 -12.84 -3.26 10.72
C GLU A 602 -14.38 -3.19 10.51
N SER A 603 -14.94 -2.02 10.24
CA SER A 603 -16.37 -1.90 9.87
C SER A 603 -16.65 -2.43 8.45
N GLY A 604 -15.59 -2.68 7.66
CA GLY A 604 -15.56 -3.23 6.30
C GLY A 604 -14.16 -3.79 5.96
N PRO A 605 -13.96 -4.28 4.72
CA PRO A 605 -12.66 -4.75 4.23
C PRO A 605 -11.68 -3.57 4.10
N VAL A 606 -10.46 -3.78 4.60
CA VAL A 606 -9.37 -2.80 4.57
C VAL A 606 -8.03 -3.54 4.42
N ILE A 607 -7.10 -3.02 3.62
CA ILE A 607 -5.82 -3.67 3.31
C ILE A 607 -4.59 -2.84 3.66
N GLU A 608 -4.76 -1.54 3.89
CA GLU A 608 -3.71 -0.57 4.19
C GLU A 608 -3.01 -0.87 5.51
N THR A 609 -3.76 -1.34 6.52
CA THR A 609 -3.21 -1.60 7.86
C THR A 609 -2.18 -2.74 7.82
N PRO A 610 -2.47 -3.92 7.23
CA PRO A 610 -1.45 -4.95 7.01
C PRO A 610 -0.24 -4.46 6.20
N LEU A 611 -0.45 -3.66 5.14
CA LEU A 611 0.64 -3.07 4.35
C LEU A 611 1.52 -2.13 5.19
N SER A 612 0.91 -1.34 6.08
CA SER A 612 1.62 -0.55 7.08
C SER A 612 2.38 -1.43 8.09
N GLY A 613 1.90 -2.62 8.42
CA GLY A 613 2.64 -3.59 9.21
C GLY A 613 3.96 -4.03 8.56
N ALA A 614 3.99 -4.16 7.21
CA ALA A 614 5.25 -4.40 6.50
C ALA A 614 6.20 -3.19 6.56
N GLN A 615 5.65 -1.96 6.55
CA GLN A 615 6.45 -0.75 6.80
C GLN A 615 7.07 -0.77 8.21
N CYS A 616 6.36 -1.22 9.25
CA CYS A 616 6.92 -1.34 10.60
C CYS A 616 8.14 -2.27 10.64
N ILE A 617 8.12 -3.37 9.88
CA ILE A 617 9.30 -4.24 9.73
C ILE A 617 10.43 -3.46 9.09
N HIS A 618 10.18 -2.73 7.99
CA HIS A 618 11.20 -1.87 7.39
C HIS A 618 11.75 -0.83 8.38
N ASP A 619 10.90 -0.14 9.14
CA ASP A 619 11.31 0.89 10.11
C ASP A 619 12.21 0.31 11.22
N MET A 620 12.04 -0.96 11.60
CA MET A 620 12.95 -1.64 12.54
C MET A 620 14.31 -1.99 11.90
N LEU A 621 14.34 -2.29 10.60
CA LEU A 621 15.53 -2.77 9.89
C LEU A 621 16.36 -1.67 9.21
N LEU A 622 15.72 -0.65 8.65
CA LEU A 622 16.35 0.37 7.80
C LEU A 622 15.52 1.66 7.81
N GLN A 623 16.16 2.78 8.16
CA GLN A 623 15.55 4.12 8.09
C GLN A 623 16.44 5.07 7.29
N SER A 624 15.85 6.07 6.63
CA SER A 624 16.61 7.00 5.76
C SER A 624 16.26 8.48 5.89
N TRP A 625 15.48 8.85 6.91
CA TRP A 625 15.05 10.22 7.14
C TRP A 625 16.21 11.14 7.58
N GLY A 626 16.10 12.45 7.31
CA GLY A 626 17.09 13.44 7.75
C GLY A 626 18.45 13.32 7.05
N GLY A 627 18.49 12.77 5.82
CA GLY A 627 19.71 12.66 5.02
C GLY A 627 20.69 11.58 5.49
N LYS A 628 20.25 10.61 6.30
CA LYS A 628 21.10 9.57 6.89
C LYS A 628 20.48 8.19 6.72
N ILE A 629 21.28 7.24 6.28
CA ILE A 629 20.93 5.81 6.26
C ILE A 629 21.23 5.22 7.63
N ARG A 630 20.21 4.73 8.34
CA ARG A 630 20.35 4.02 9.62
C ARG A 630 20.10 2.54 9.39
N VAL A 631 21.12 1.71 9.57
CA VAL A 631 21.03 0.25 9.42
C VAL A 631 20.79 -0.39 10.78
N PHE A 632 19.75 -1.22 10.86
CA PHE A 632 19.26 -1.86 12.09
C PHE A 632 19.00 -0.90 13.27
N PRO A 633 18.29 0.23 13.05
CA PRO A 633 18.12 1.27 14.08
C PRO A 633 17.29 0.82 15.28
N ALA A 634 16.37 -0.14 15.10
CA ALA A 634 15.43 -0.56 16.12
C ALA A 634 15.09 -2.06 15.98
N VAL A 635 16.10 -2.92 15.79
CA VAL A 635 15.87 -4.37 15.73
C VAL A 635 15.51 -4.89 17.13
N PRO A 636 14.39 -5.61 17.29
CA PRO A 636 14.02 -6.23 18.56
C PRO A 636 15.12 -7.14 19.10
N SER A 637 15.30 -7.17 20.41
CA SER A 637 16.35 -7.92 21.09
C SER A 637 16.26 -9.43 20.84
N GLN A 638 15.06 -9.95 20.59
CA GLN A 638 14.80 -11.35 20.23
C GLN A 638 15.22 -11.70 18.79
N TRP A 639 15.37 -10.72 17.88
CA TRP A 639 15.83 -10.95 16.51
C TRP A 639 17.35 -10.87 16.42
N LYS A 640 18.02 -11.93 16.90
CA LYS A 640 19.49 -12.00 16.93
C LYS A 640 20.11 -12.03 15.54
N ASP A 641 19.52 -12.80 14.62
CA ASP A 641 20.03 -12.96 13.27
C ASP A 641 19.03 -12.40 12.27
N VAL A 642 19.42 -11.38 11.52
CA VAL A 642 18.57 -10.73 10.51
C VAL A 642 19.39 -10.46 9.26
N GLN A 643 18.80 -10.68 8.09
CA GLN A 643 19.47 -10.37 6.84
C GLN A 643 18.50 -9.71 5.86
N PHE A 644 18.98 -8.70 5.15
CA PHE A 644 18.25 -8.12 4.03
C PHE A 644 19.18 -7.76 2.88
N LYS A 645 18.64 -7.72 1.66
CA LYS A 645 19.36 -7.39 0.43
C LYS A 645 18.56 -6.40 -0.40
N ASP A 646 19.30 -5.43 -0.96
CA ASP A 646 18.81 -4.42 -1.91
C ASP A 646 17.50 -3.75 -1.46
N LEU A 647 17.35 -3.50 -0.16
CA LEU A 647 16.35 -2.55 0.34
C LEU A 647 16.76 -1.15 -0.10
N ARG A 648 15.79 -0.29 -0.39
CA ARG A 648 16.06 1.03 -0.94
C ARG A 648 15.91 2.10 0.14
N THR A 649 16.66 3.19 0.01
CA THR A 649 16.55 4.38 0.88
C THR A 649 16.32 5.65 0.09
N GLU A 650 15.96 6.73 0.78
CA GLU A 650 16.10 8.09 0.24
C GLU A 650 17.53 8.33 -0.29
N GLY A 651 17.63 9.12 -1.35
CA GLY A 651 18.86 9.32 -2.13
C GLY A 651 19.15 8.21 -3.15
N ALA A 652 18.19 7.30 -3.35
CA ALA A 652 18.28 6.14 -4.23
C ALA A 652 19.52 5.25 -3.95
N PHE A 653 19.74 4.88 -2.69
CA PHE A 653 20.72 3.85 -2.34
C PHE A 653 20.06 2.48 -2.22
N LEU A 654 20.76 1.44 -2.69
CA LEU A 654 20.43 0.05 -2.36
C LEU A 654 21.34 -0.42 -1.23
N VAL A 655 20.72 -0.89 -0.15
CA VAL A 655 21.39 -1.31 1.08
C VAL A 655 21.12 -2.79 1.30
N SER A 656 22.19 -3.52 1.61
CA SER A 656 22.12 -4.91 2.07
C SER A 656 22.87 -5.02 3.39
N ALA A 657 22.37 -5.77 4.36
CA ALA A 657 23.02 -5.90 5.65
C ALA A 657 22.79 -7.25 6.30
N VAL A 658 23.74 -7.64 7.15
CA VAL A 658 23.67 -8.84 7.99
C VAL A 658 23.88 -8.44 9.44
N ARG A 659 22.93 -8.83 10.28
CA ARG A 659 23.02 -8.84 11.74
C ARG A 659 23.17 -10.29 12.18
N LYS A 660 24.20 -10.58 12.99
CA LYS A 660 24.46 -11.90 13.54
C LYS A 660 24.70 -11.80 15.04
N GLY A 661 24.04 -12.65 15.83
CA GLY A 661 24.18 -12.63 17.29
C GLY A 661 23.78 -11.28 17.93
N GLY A 662 22.87 -10.54 17.28
CA GLY A 662 22.44 -9.21 17.73
C GLY A 662 23.45 -8.10 17.46
N LYS A 663 24.40 -8.26 16.52
CA LYS A 663 25.34 -7.21 16.10
C LYS A 663 25.45 -7.13 14.58
N THR A 664 25.59 -5.92 14.05
CA THR A 664 25.78 -5.71 12.61
C THR A 664 27.19 -6.14 12.21
N SER A 665 27.29 -7.10 11.28
CA SER A 665 28.56 -7.66 10.83
C SER A 665 28.93 -7.28 9.40
N PHE A 666 27.93 -6.90 8.58
CA PHE A 666 28.14 -6.55 7.18
C PHE A 666 27.11 -5.52 6.72
N ILE A 667 27.57 -4.57 5.90
CA ILE A 667 26.74 -3.63 5.16
C ILE A 667 27.30 -3.48 3.74
N ARG A 668 26.45 -3.51 2.74
CA ARG A 668 26.75 -3.07 1.37
C ARG A 668 25.83 -1.92 1.02
N ILE A 669 26.40 -0.86 0.46
CA ILE A 669 25.65 0.29 -0.04
C ILE A 669 26.03 0.51 -1.50
N LYS A 670 25.02 0.68 -2.36
CA LYS A 670 25.18 1.06 -3.76
C LYS A 670 24.44 2.36 -4.02
N SER A 671 25.12 3.36 -4.57
CA SER A 671 24.52 4.64 -4.93
C SER A 671 23.97 4.60 -6.36
N LEU A 672 22.67 4.85 -6.55
CA LEU A 672 22.08 4.91 -7.89
C LEU A 672 21.99 6.35 -8.43
N ALA A 673 22.05 7.35 -7.56
CA ALA A 673 21.91 8.75 -7.92
C ALA A 673 23.14 9.62 -7.63
N GLY A 674 24.06 9.18 -6.76
CA GLY A 674 25.24 9.98 -6.37
C GLY A 674 24.96 11.02 -5.27
N GLU A 675 23.90 10.84 -4.49
CA GLU A 675 23.58 11.70 -3.35
C GLU A 675 24.63 11.56 -2.23
N PRO A 676 24.75 12.55 -1.31
CA PRO A 676 25.58 12.41 -0.12
C PRO A 676 25.19 11.19 0.71
N CYS A 677 26.17 10.36 1.08
CA CYS A 677 25.94 9.11 1.79
C CYS A 677 26.45 9.22 3.24
N ILE A 678 25.53 9.40 4.18
CA ILE A 678 25.82 9.34 5.62
C ILE A 678 25.23 8.04 6.17
N LEU A 679 26.09 7.17 6.70
CA LEU A 679 25.72 5.91 7.32
C LEU A 679 25.74 6.02 8.85
N ARG A 680 24.67 5.59 9.50
CA ARG A 680 24.60 5.33 10.94
C ARG A 680 24.45 3.83 11.20
N THR A 681 25.33 3.27 12.03
CA THR A 681 25.35 1.83 12.33
C THR A 681 25.94 1.53 13.70
N ASP A 682 25.52 0.42 14.31
CA ASP A 682 26.12 -0.16 15.53
C ASP A 682 27.30 -1.10 15.25
N MET A 683 27.75 -1.20 13.99
CA MET A 683 28.91 -2.01 13.61
C MET A 683 30.17 -1.51 14.32
N ALA A 684 30.84 -2.40 15.05
CA ALA A 684 32.09 -2.08 15.73
C ALA A 684 33.23 -1.94 14.71
N ASN A 685 33.92 -0.80 14.73
CA ASN A 685 35.09 -0.50 13.90
C ASN A 685 34.90 -0.90 12.43
N PRO A 686 33.94 -0.27 11.71
CA PRO A 686 33.66 -0.59 10.32
C PRO A 686 34.88 -0.31 9.45
N VAL A 687 35.21 -1.25 8.57
CA VAL A 687 36.30 -1.12 7.59
C VAL A 687 35.78 -1.36 6.18
N VAL A 688 36.31 -0.61 5.22
CA VAL A 688 36.03 -0.82 3.79
C VAL A 688 36.74 -2.09 3.35
N LYS A 689 35.95 -3.12 3.01
CA LYS A 689 36.46 -4.42 2.55
C LYS A 689 36.52 -4.51 1.02
N ALA A 690 35.63 -3.79 0.34
CA ALA A 690 35.62 -3.66 -1.11
C ALA A 690 34.94 -2.35 -1.55
N GLY A 691 35.32 -1.85 -2.73
CA GLY A 691 34.95 -0.53 -3.22
C GLY A 691 36.00 0.53 -2.89
N ASN A 692 35.91 1.68 -3.54
CA ASN A 692 36.90 2.77 -3.43
C ASN A 692 36.41 3.93 -2.54
N ALA A 693 35.27 3.78 -1.87
CA ALA A 693 34.71 4.84 -1.04
C ALA A 693 35.58 5.08 0.20
N THR A 694 35.85 6.34 0.50
CA THR A 694 36.48 6.73 1.77
C THR A 694 35.44 6.71 2.87
N LEU A 695 35.76 6.08 4.00
CA LEU A 695 34.91 6.03 5.20
C LEU A 695 35.47 7.00 6.24
N THR A 696 34.77 8.10 6.50
CA THR A 696 35.19 9.15 7.44
C THR A 696 34.24 9.20 8.64
N LEU A 697 34.77 8.95 9.85
CA LEU A 697 34.01 9.10 11.09
C LEU A 697 33.65 10.58 11.31
N GLN A 698 32.36 10.87 11.42
CA GLN A 698 31.85 12.21 11.72
C GLN A 698 31.62 12.37 13.23
N LYS A 699 30.98 11.36 13.83
CA LYS A 699 30.75 11.21 15.27
C LYS A 699 30.49 9.73 15.56
N GLU A 700 30.41 9.35 16.83
CA GLU A 700 30.21 7.95 17.22
C GLU A 700 29.06 7.28 16.45
N GLY A 701 29.38 6.19 15.73
CA GLY A 701 28.43 5.42 14.94
C GLY A 701 27.94 6.08 13.64
N GLU A 702 28.41 7.29 13.28
CA GLU A 702 28.01 8.02 12.07
C GLU A 702 29.23 8.29 11.17
N TYR A 703 29.11 7.88 9.90
CA TYR A 703 30.19 7.87 8.93
C TYR A 703 29.76 8.50 7.61
N LEU A 704 30.60 9.38 7.07
CA LEU A 704 30.48 9.89 5.72
C LEU A 704 31.17 8.92 4.75
N LEU A 705 30.48 8.58 3.66
CA LEU A 705 30.97 7.77 2.57
C LEU A 705 31.02 8.60 1.28
N ASP A 706 32.22 8.75 0.70
CA ASP A 706 32.37 9.32 -0.65
C ASP A 706 32.00 8.26 -1.69
N LEU A 707 30.71 8.22 -2.08
CA LEU A 707 30.14 7.20 -2.96
C LEU A 707 29.43 7.84 -4.16
N LYS A 708 30.05 7.76 -5.34
CA LYS A 708 29.50 8.36 -6.56
C LYS A 708 28.40 7.50 -7.17
N LYS A 709 27.64 8.09 -8.09
CA LYS A 709 26.62 7.38 -8.87
C LYS A 709 27.20 6.12 -9.53
N GLY A 710 26.55 4.98 -9.29
CA GLY A 710 26.93 3.68 -9.83
C GLY A 710 27.94 2.92 -8.97
N GLU A 711 28.61 3.57 -8.01
CA GLU A 711 29.57 2.92 -7.13
C GLU A 711 28.89 2.14 -6.01
N SER A 712 29.62 1.16 -5.47
CA SER A 712 29.22 0.43 -4.28
C SER A 712 30.38 0.24 -3.31
N VAL A 713 30.08 0.21 -2.03
CA VAL A 713 31.01 -0.07 -0.95
C VAL A 713 30.52 -1.27 -0.13
N ILE A 714 31.47 -2.08 0.35
CA ILE A 714 31.23 -3.15 1.31
C ILE A 714 31.98 -2.82 2.60
N LEU A 715 31.24 -2.82 3.70
CA LEU A 715 31.74 -2.62 5.05
C LEU A 715 31.59 -3.91 5.86
N THR A 716 32.62 -4.25 6.62
CA THR A 716 32.59 -5.31 7.63
C THR A 716 33.14 -4.79 8.95
N ALA A 717 32.83 -5.46 10.06
CA ALA A 717 33.60 -5.27 11.28
C ALA A 717 35.08 -5.61 11.01
N ALA A 718 36.00 -4.98 11.74
CA ALA A 718 37.43 -5.30 11.65
C ALA A 718 37.68 -6.81 11.83
N GLY A 719 38.41 -7.43 10.89
CA GLY A 719 38.65 -8.89 10.88
C GLY A 719 37.49 -9.73 10.33
N GLY A 720 36.35 -9.12 9.98
CA GLY A 720 35.20 -9.79 9.37
C GLY A 720 35.42 -10.20 7.91
N ASN A 721 34.66 -11.21 7.49
CA ASN A 721 34.57 -11.66 6.10
C ASN A 721 33.29 -11.13 5.44
N ILE A 722 33.27 -11.09 4.11
CA ILE A 722 32.06 -10.78 3.36
C ILE A 722 31.14 -12.01 3.40
N PRO A 723 29.95 -11.94 4.03
CA PRO A 723 29.03 -13.07 4.10
C PRO A 723 28.25 -13.24 2.78
N VAL A 724 27.74 -14.45 2.57
CA VAL A 724 26.66 -14.68 1.60
C VAL A 724 25.33 -14.40 2.29
N ILE A 725 24.48 -13.56 1.69
CA ILE A 725 23.14 -13.30 2.21
C ILE A 725 22.24 -14.49 1.88
N ASN A 726 21.71 -15.13 2.92
CA ASN A 726 20.86 -16.32 2.84
C ASN A 726 19.76 -16.25 3.89
N PRO A 727 18.68 -17.06 3.76
CA PRO A 727 17.64 -17.15 4.77
C PRO A 727 18.20 -17.49 6.15
N VAL A 728 17.78 -16.76 7.18
CA VAL A 728 18.12 -17.07 8.57
C VAL A 728 17.26 -18.22 9.09
N GLY A 729 17.78 -18.97 10.06
CA GLY A 729 17.01 -20.03 10.74
C GLY A 729 15.90 -19.45 11.62
N GLY A 730 14.90 -20.27 11.93
CA GLY A 730 13.78 -19.93 12.81
C GLY A 730 12.74 -21.05 12.84
N GLU A 731 11.81 -20.99 13.78
CA GLU A 731 10.80 -22.04 13.98
C GLU A 731 9.53 -21.79 13.18
N GLY A 732 9.01 -22.85 12.56
CA GLY A 732 7.73 -22.87 11.85
C GLY A 732 7.75 -22.24 10.46
N GLU A 733 6.69 -22.52 9.70
CA GLU A 733 6.46 -22.05 8.34
C GLU A 733 4.96 -22.05 8.03
N ASN A 734 4.56 -21.40 6.93
CA ASN A 734 3.19 -21.30 6.46
C ASN A 734 2.21 -20.91 7.60
N TYR A 735 2.49 -19.83 8.30
CA TYR A 735 1.72 -19.37 9.47
C TYR A 735 0.30 -18.89 9.13
N PHE A 736 0.06 -18.52 7.88
CA PHE A 736 -1.19 -17.92 7.41
C PHE A 736 -1.99 -18.88 6.52
N GLY A 737 -3.27 -18.56 6.33
CA GLY A 737 -4.30 -19.46 5.83
C GLY A 737 -5.11 -20.11 6.97
N LEU A 738 -6.09 -20.93 6.60
CA LEU A 738 -7.05 -21.51 7.54
C LEU A 738 -6.70 -22.96 7.88
N LYS A 739 -6.07 -23.16 9.04
CA LYS A 739 -5.70 -24.49 9.54
C LYS A 739 -6.85 -25.21 10.25
#